data_AF-A0A3D9ULI8-F1
#
_entry.id   AF-A0A3D9ULI8-F1
#
_cell.length_a   1.000
_cell.length_b   1.000
_cell.length_c   1.000
_cell.angle_alpha   90.00
_cell.angle_beta   90.00
_cell.angle_gamma   90.00
#
_symmetry.space_group_name_H-M   'P 1'
#
loop_
_entity.id
_entity.type
_entity.pdbx_description
1 polymer ?
#
loop_
_entity_poly.entity_id
_entity_poly.type
_entity_poly.pdbx_seq_one_letter_code
_entity_poly.pdbx_strand_id
1 'polypeptide(L)'
;MRTGWRRRIAVVAAAVTAVAGGSAAMPMPAVAAAAVSAGPAAPARSVTADAKAPKAKQLEKLQQRGAPVSPQQHILRQPDGTTVVAQRKGDAARNWYEVAGHTVAKNSAGYWRYATSLDAAGQPVAGDTPANGRSAPPAKSKDLHPSKDQMPARTVAAPAVRFTGTQKTLVLLAAFTDRGPVGSTPGQWSSKFFGATNSLQSYYRTASYDKLDVVPAAETSGTASDGVVGWLTLPMRHPDPRDDFVKADTIAYAAITASNPYVDYAAYDTNRDGVVSPSELHITVIVAGYETSYGDTCGPSVWGHQTWLAPVANPDGVQVAGQGYTMFGESHCDTDGAHTATLGIIAHEFGHDLGWPDLYDIDGSSSGIGGWSLMSGGSWGTRTLLGDSPVLPDAWSKYYQGWTTPIEVTSSTVASIGQASTSPSVYRMLANPGGVDEPGTGSGEYFLVENRQPNGLDYAVPGCGLIVYHVDESVAGNWDDAHRLVDIEEADGLSGLDTQWYNGAPGDAFHGVANQQRFNNTTVPSSKLYSGAATPASLTQTGGCAATMTPTLTGANTTVVAGTYSPLTPVRLLDTRSGAPVPAKGTRTVQITGRGGVLAVDQVDSVVINATAVQSRSNGYATVYPGGTALPSASNLNFPGNTSGTPNLVVVRVGTTGTVNIYNGSTGATDYLVDVVGYYRKAGTPGSRFSPMSPKRILDTRSGAALGAGAERVLTVAGGASGVPSNATGVVMNVTAANATAASYLTVYPAGRARPTTSNLNWAAGTPAVANLVYTPVGTNGQVRMFNSRGTTHLLADVVGWFAPNGAFVYRSSAPKRVIDTRVPIGVPTAAKIGAGRELAVDLTTTASGVPVDAAALVGNTTVTQTTANGFLTLWPGGTRPSTSVLNWRPGMTIANLASTQLGTGGVVRFYNSAGATHLITDVSGWYVP
;
A
#
# COMPACT_ATOMS: atom_id res chain seq x y z
N MET A 1 -18.58 43.32 -21.84
CA MET A 1 -19.56 44.43 -22.02
C MET A 1 -20.94 43.77 -22.24
N ARG A 2 -22.04 44.22 -21.59
CA ARG A 2 -23.16 45.00 -22.18
C ARG A 2 -23.57 44.49 -23.59
N THR A 3 -24.81 44.08 -23.91
CA THR A 3 -26.19 44.19 -23.34
C THR A 3 -27.08 43.03 -23.90
N GLY A 4 -28.36 42.80 -23.55
CA GLY A 4 -29.22 43.39 -22.50
C GLY A 4 -30.73 43.53 -22.80
N TRP A 5 -31.50 42.42 -22.76
CA TRP A 5 -32.93 42.32 -22.32
C TRP A 5 -34.14 42.89 -23.15
N ARG A 6 -35.31 42.22 -22.94
CA ARG A 6 -36.75 42.64 -22.92
C ARG A 6 -37.65 41.79 -23.85
N ARG A 7 -38.93 41.46 -23.61
CA ARG A 7 -39.92 41.45 -22.47
C ARG A 7 -41.00 40.37 -22.84
N ARG A 8 -41.63 39.52 -21.99
CA ARG A 8 -42.39 39.61 -20.70
C ARG A 8 -43.92 39.87 -20.88
N ILE A 9 -44.78 39.22 -20.05
CA ILE A 9 -46.27 39.39 -19.81
C ILE A 9 -47.19 38.50 -20.71
N ALA A 10 -48.34 37.92 -20.30
CA ALA A 10 -48.98 37.50 -19.01
C ALA A 10 -50.32 36.72 -19.30
N VAL A 11 -50.72 35.59 -18.66
CA VAL A 11 -51.47 35.33 -17.36
C VAL A 11 -52.96 34.91 -17.54
N VAL A 12 -53.56 34.24 -16.52
CA VAL A 12 -54.96 33.72 -16.36
C VAL A 12 -55.27 32.37 -17.07
N ALA A 13 -56.21 31.51 -16.63
CA ALA A 13 -56.34 30.70 -15.37
C ALA A 13 -57.70 29.93 -15.35
N ALA A 14 -57.84 28.92 -14.47
CA ALA A 14 -59.10 28.28 -13.98
C ALA A 14 -59.96 27.42 -14.95
N ALA A 15 -60.77 26.43 -14.50
CA ALA A 15 -60.80 25.64 -13.25
C ALA A 15 -61.71 24.36 -13.35
N VAL A 16 -61.43 23.37 -12.49
CA VAL A 16 -62.31 22.42 -11.74
C VAL A 16 -63.67 21.93 -12.32
N THR A 17 -63.88 20.60 -12.30
CA THR A 17 -65.11 19.85 -11.93
C THR A 17 -64.75 18.36 -11.62
N ALA A 18 -65.61 17.56 -10.96
CA ALA A 18 -65.33 16.17 -10.53
C ALA A 18 -66.62 15.32 -10.32
N VAL A 19 -66.53 14.16 -9.62
CA VAL A 19 -67.60 13.23 -9.11
C VAL A 19 -68.13 12.19 -10.14
N ALA A 20 -68.57 10.95 -9.82
CA ALA A 20 -68.09 9.85 -8.93
C ALA A 20 -68.97 8.56 -9.10
N GLY A 21 -68.45 7.35 -8.81
CA GLY A 21 -69.19 6.06 -8.69
C GLY A 21 -68.98 5.05 -9.84
N GLY A 22 -69.36 3.75 -9.74
CA GLY A 22 -69.87 2.95 -8.61
C GLY A 22 -70.38 1.53 -9.02
N SER A 23 -70.48 0.58 -8.06
CA SER A 23 -71.03 -0.82 -8.11
C SER A 23 -70.46 -1.83 -9.14
N ALA A 24 -70.63 -3.18 -9.10
CA ALA A 24 -70.74 -4.26 -8.07
C ALA A 24 -70.86 -5.65 -8.81
N ALA A 25 -70.65 -6.89 -8.30
CA ALA A 25 -69.98 -7.47 -7.12
C ALA A 25 -69.90 -9.04 -7.21
N MET A 26 -68.88 -9.67 -6.57
CA MET A 26 -68.86 -11.05 -5.97
C MET A 26 -68.92 -12.33 -6.85
N PRO A 27 -68.62 -13.58 -6.34
CA PRO A 27 -67.93 -13.99 -5.08
C PRO A 27 -66.95 -15.24 -5.12
N MET A 28 -65.93 -15.28 -4.23
CA MET A 28 -65.44 -16.36 -3.29
C MET A 28 -65.26 -17.86 -3.73
N PRO A 29 -64.61 -18.78 -2.94
CA PRO A 29 -64.01 -18.70 -1.57
C PRO A 29 -62.50 -19.13 -1.45
N ALA A 30 -61.69 -18.52 -0.55
CA ALA A 30 -61.23 -18.99 0.80
C ALA A 30 -60.17 -20.13 0.80
N VAL A 31 -59.27 -20.35 1.79
CA VAL A 31 -59.16 -20.02 3.24
C VAL A 31 -57.67 -19.77 3.61
N ALA A 32 -57.28 -19.39 4.84
CA ALA A 32 -57.07 -18.00 5.27
C ALA A 32 -56.41 -17.90 6.69
N ALA A 33 -55.10 -17.62 6.80
CA ALA A 33 -54.41 -17.31 8.08
C ALA A 33 -53.09 -16.52 7.87
N ALA A 34 -52.59 -15.59 8.70
CA ALA A 34 -53.13 -14.62 9.68
C ALA A 34 -51.91 -14.11 10.50
N ALA A 35 -51.41 -12.88 10.26
CA ALA A 35 -50.34 -12.30 11.08
C ALA A 35 -50.32 -10.75 11.09
N VAL A 36 -50.63 -10.18 12.27
CA VAL A 36 -50.16 -8.91 12.88
C VAL A 36 -50.26 -7.56 12.10
N SER A 37 -50.63 -6.51 12.83
CA SER A 37 -50.91 -5.14 12.37
C SER A 37 -49.69 -4.25 12.13
N ALA A 38 -49.80 -3.31 11.18
CA ALA A 38 -48.81 -2.28 10.89
C ALA A 38 -49.35 -0.84 11.03
N GLY A 39 -48.45 0.14 11.16
CA GLY A 39 -48.72 1.56 10.89
C GLY A 39 -47.78 2.53 11.61
N PRO A 40 -47.71 3.82 11.20
CA PRO A 40 -48.23 4.42 9.98
C PRO A 40 -47.12 4.92 9.02
N ALA A 41 -47.46 5.16 7.74
CA ALA A 41 -46.53 5.70 6.75
C ALA A 41 -46.51 7.24 6.72
N ALA A 42 -45.37 7.80 6.30
CA ALA A 42 -45.17 9.23 6.00
C ALA A 42 -44.46 9.39 4.63
N PRO A 43 -44.60 10.53 3.93
CA PRO A 43 -44.93 10.48 2.51
C PRO A 43 -43.74 10.50 1.53
N ALA A 44 -43.98 9.92 0.35
CA ALA A 44 -43.05 9.92 -0.77
C ALA A 44 -42.77 11.35 -1.29
N ARG A 45 -41.52 11.61 -1.65
CA ARG A 45 -41.11 12.75 -2.50
C ARG A 45 -40.55 12.21 -3.82
N SER A 46 -41.09 12.70 -4.93
CA SER A 46 -40.57 12.42 -6.27
C SER A 46 -39.17 13.01 -6.44
N VAL A 47 -38.16 12.17 -6.64
CA VAL A 47 -36.83 12.61 -7.08
C VAL A 47 -36.81 12.61 -8.60
N THR A 48 -36.75 13.79 -9.20
CA THR A 48 -36.48 13.95 -10.64
C THR A 48 -35.07 13.47 -10.94
N ALA A 49 -34.94 12.54 -11.89
CA ALA A 49 -33.65 11.99 -12.28
C ALA A 49 -32.82 12.99 -13.09
N ASP A 50 -31.99 13.78 -12.40
CA ASP A 50 -30.96 14.60 -13.05
C ASP A 50 -29.71 14.76 -12.15
N ALA A 51 -29.17 13.61 -11.76
CA ALA A 51 -27.85 13.50 -11.14
C ALA A 51 -27.00 12.56 -11.99
N LYS A 52 -26.17 13.11 -12.89
CA LYS A 52 -25.10 12.34 -13.51
C LYS A 52 -24.17 11.87 -12.40
N ALA A 53 -24.16 10.57 -12.15
CA ALA A 53 -23.16 9.95 -11.29
C ALA A 53 -21.77 10.40 -11.74
N PRO A 54 -20.85 10.71 -10.82
CA PRO A 54 -19.48 11.00 -11.20
C PRO A 54 -18.97 9.80 -12.01
N LYS A 55 -18.47 10.04 -13.22
CA LYS A 55 -17.77 8.99 -13.96
C LYS A 55 -16.59 8.56 -13.10
N ALA A 56 -16.68 7.36 -12.52
CA ALA A 56 -15.49 6.67 -12.08
C ALA A 56 -14.53 6.65 -13.27
N LYS A 57 -13.24 6.96 -13.03
CA LYS A 57 -12.22 6.42 -13.92
C LYS A 57 -12.42 4.91 -13.96
N GLN A 58 -12.29 4.30 -15.13
CA GLN A 58 -12.30 2.84 -15.20
C GLN A 58 -11.13 2.35 -14.34
N LEU A 59 -11.45 1.61 -13.29
CA LEU A 59 -10.47 0.82 -12.57
C LEU A 59 -10.02 -0.28 -13.53
N GLU A 60 -8.71 -0.44 -13.74
CA GLU A 60 -8.17 -1.44 -14.68
C GLU A 60 -8.01 -2.82 -14.03
N LYS A 61 -9.11 -3.27 -13.43
CA LYS A 61 -9.78 -4.50 -13.84
C LYS A 61 -8.84 -5.67 -14.25
N LEU A 62 -8.54 -6.54 -13.28
CA LEU A 62 -7.78 -7.80 -13.46
C LEU A 62 -8.51 -8.80 -14.38
N GLN A 63 -7.92 -9.12 -15.54
CA GLN A 63 -8.46 -10.14 -16.46
C GLN A 63 -8.37 -11.54 -15.83
N GLN A 64 -9.43 -12.33 -15.99
CA GLN A 64 -9.44 -13.71 -15.48
C GLN A 64 -8.86 -14.67 -16.52
N ARG A 65 -7.71 -15.27 -16.20
CA ARG A 65 -7.01 -16.25 -17.03
C ARG A 65 -6.82 -17.60 -16.34
N GLY A 66 -6.68 -17.58 -15.01
CA GLY A 66 -6.36 -18.77 -14.21
C GLY A 66 -4.94 -19.25 -14.47
N ALA A 67 -4.55 -20.36 -13.86
CA ALA A 67 -3.19 -20.87 -14.07
C ALA A 67 -2.86 -21.15 -15.54
N PRO A 68 -1.62 -20.83 -15.97
CA PRO A 68 -1.18 -21.08 -17.34
C PRO A 68 -1.15 -22.59 -17.62
N VAL A 69 -1.27 -22.97 -18.88
CA VAL A 69 -1.14 -24.36 -19.33
C VAL A 69 0.16 -24.97 -18.82
N SER A 70 0.06 -26.18 -18.26
CA SER A 70 1.22 -26.89 -17.73
C SER A 70 2.23 -27.23 -18.86
N PRO A 71 3.55 -27.08 -18.63
CA PRO A 71 4.56 -27.14 -19.70
C PRO A 71 4.88 -28.56 -20.20
N GLN A 72 3.99 -29.54 -20.00
CA GLN A 72 4.21 -30.93 -20.37
C GLN A 72 4.04 -31.20 -21.87
N GLN A 73 4.46 -32.40 -22.29
CA GLN A 73 4.35 -32.85 -23.67
C GLN A 73 3.11 -33.73 -23.84
N HIS A 74 2.17 -33.29 -24.67
CA HIS A 74 0.92 -34.01 -24.94
C HIS A 74 1.04 -34.89 -26.19
N ILE A 75 0.41 -36.07 -26.17
CA ILE A 75 0.40 -36.99 -27.31
C ILE A 75 -0.87 -36.77 -28.15
N LEU A 76 -0.76 -35.95 -29.19
CA LEU A 76 -1.84 -35.72 -30.14
C LEU A 76 -2.05 -36.96 -31.02
N ARG A 77 -3.22 -37.60 -30.87
CA ARG A 77 -3.63 -38.76 -31.67
C ARG A 77 -4.38 -38.30 -32.93
N GLN A 78 -4.01 -38.86 -34.07
CA GLN A 78 -4.69 -38.70 -35.36
C GLN A 78 -5.80 -39.75 -35.51
N PRO A 79 -6.85 -39.51 -36.33
CA PRO A 79 -7.89 -40.49 -36.61
C PRO A 79 -7.42 -41.78 -37.29
N ASP A 80 -6.24 -41.78 -37.92
CA ASP A 80 -5.59 -42.96 -38.50
C ASP A 80 -4.77 -43.78 -37.47
N GLY A 81 -4.78 -43.38 -36.19
CA GLY A 81 -4.05 -44.02 -35.11
C GLY A 81 -2.59 -43.58 -34.98
N THR A 82 -2.05 -42.76 -35.90
CA THR A 82 -0.72 -42.17 -35.73
C THR A 82 -0.72 -41.11 -34.63
N THR A 83 0.47 -40.82 -34.07
CA THR A 83 0.63 -39.88 -32.96
C THR A 83 1.75 -38.91 -33.22
N VAL A 84 1.61 -37.69 -32.71
CA VAL A 84 2.67 -36.67 -32.69
C VAL A 84 2.76 -36.06 -31.29
N VAL A 85 3.97 -35.73 -30.86
CA VAL A 85 4.19 -35.00 -29.61
C VAL A 85 4.00 -33.51 -29.88
N ALA A 86 3.21 -32.85 -29.03
CA ALA A 86 2.99 -31.42 -29.04
C ALA A 86 3.22 -30.82 -27.65
N GLN A 87 3.44 -29.50 -27.61
CA GLN A 87 3.23 -28.71 -26.40
C GLN A 87 1.90 -27.96 -26.54
N ARG A 88 1.24 -27.71 -25.41
CA ARG A 88 0.13 -26.76 -25.34
C ARG A 88 0.64 -25.49 -24.66
N LYS A 89 0.06 -24.34 -25.01
CA LYS A 89 0.48 -23.02 -24.52
C LYS A 89 -0.73 -22.16 -24.13
N GLY A 90 -0.45 -21.07 -23.42
CA GLY A 90 -1.40 -20.04 -23.05
C GLY A 90 -2.15 -20.34 -21.75
N ASP A 91 -3.41 -19.92 -21.69
CA ASP A 91 -4.27 -19.90 -20.49
C ASP A 91 -5.72 -20.35 -20.81
N ALA A 92 -6.64 -20.24 -19.84
CA ALA A 92 -8.03 -20.65 -20.04
C ALA A 92 -8.75 -19.85 -21.14
N ALA A 93 -8.42 -18.56 -21.29
CA ALA A 93 -9.01 -17.68 -22.29
C ALA A 93 -8.33 -17.81 -23.67
N ARG A 94 -7.05 -18.15 -23.76
CA ARG A 94 -6.33 -18.39 -25.02
C ARG A 94 -5.38 -19.58 -24.87
N ASN A 95 -5.74 -20.73 -25.45
CA ASN A 95 -4.80 -21.85 -25.55
C ASN A 95 -4.79 -22.49 -26.95
N TRP A 96 -3.61 -23.02 -27.31
CA TRP A 96 -3.35 -23.68 -28.59
C TRP A 96 -2.30 -24.79 -28.43
N TYR A 97 -2.13 -25.61 -29.47
CA TYR A 97 -1.10 -26.65 -29.53
C TYR A 97 -0.04 -26.31 -30.58
N GLU A 98 1.21 -26.65 -30.28
CA GLU A 98 2.34 -26.55 -31.20
C GLU A 98 3.06 -27.89 -31.34
N VAL A 99 3.37 -28.27 -32.59
CA VAL A 99 4.27 -29.38 -32.91
C VAL A 99 5.58 -28.77 -33.39
N ALA A 100 6.69 -29.06 -32.69
CA ALA A 100 8.02 -28.53 -32.97
C ALA A 100 8.08 -26.98 -33.09
N GLY A 101 7.31 -26.26 -32.27
CA GLY A 101 7.28 -24.78 -32.25
C GLY A 101 6.35 -24.13 -33.30
N HIS A 102 5.46 -24.93 -33.92
CA HIS A 102 4.55 -24.51 -34.98
C HIS A 102 3.10 -24.91 -34.66
N THR A 103 2.15 -23.97 -34.75
CA THR A 103 0.76 -24.17 -34.35
C THR A 103 0.05 -25.25 -35.17
N VAL A 104 -0.72 -26.10 -34.48
CA VAL A 104 -1.57 -27.13 -35.08
C VAL A 104 -3.02 -26.98 -34.63
N ALA A 105 -3.95 -27.35 -35.53
CA ALA A 105 -5.39 -27.34 -35.28
C ALA A 105 -6.04 -28.61 -35.86
N LYS A 106 -7.19 -29.02 -35.31
CA LYS A 106 -8.01 -30.09 -35.88
C LYS A 106 -8.80 -29.56 -37.08
N ASN A 107 -8.81 -30.30 -38.18
CA ASN A 107 -9.76 -30.08 -39.26
C ASN A 107 -11.14 -30.72 -38.95
N SER A 108 -12.13 -30.49 -39.82
CA SER A 108 -13.50 -31.04 -39.66
C SER A 108 -13.59 -32.57 -39.68
N ALA A 109 -12.54 -33.27 -40.10
CA ALA A 109 -12.42 -34.73 -40.04
C ALA A 109 -11.62 -35.22 -38.82
N GLY A 110 -11.31 -34.33 -37.86
CA GLY A 110 -10.58 -34.65 -36.62
C GLY A 110 -9.07 -34.80 -36.76
N TYR A 111 -8.50 -34.63 -37.96
CA TYR A 111 -7.04 -34.72 -38.17
C TYR A 111 -6.36 -33.44 -37.69
N TRP A 112 -5.27 -33.59 -36.93
CA TRP A 112 -4.37 -32.48 -36.62
C TRP A 112 -3.55 -32.11 -37.86
N ARG A 113 -3.57 -30.81 -38.20
CA ARG A 113 -2.85 -30.19 -39.32
C ARG A 113 -2.12 -28.98 -38.80
N TYR A 114 -1.02 -28.59 -39.43
CA TYR A 114 -0.42 -27.28 -39.16
C TYR A 114 -1.40 -26.17 -39.57
N ALA A 115 -1.55 -25.16 -38.71
CA ALA A 115 -2.43 -24.04 -38.98
C ALA A 115 -1.81 -23.06 -39.98
N THR A 116 -2.62 -22.39 -40.81
CA THR A 116 -2.12 -21.51 -41.89
C THR A 116 -2.74 -20.11 -41.93
N SER A 117 -3.71 -19.85 -41.04
CA SER A 117 -4.43 -18.59 -40.87
C SER A 117 -5.20 -18.63 -39.55
N LEU A 118 -5.67 -17.47 -39.08
CA LEU A 118 -6.69 -17.37 -38.04
C LEU A 118 -8.08 -17.15 -38.69
N ASP A 119 -9.15 -17.52 -37.99
CA ASP A 119 -10.52 -17.24 -38.41
C ASP A 119 -11.03 -15.86 -37.93
N ALA A 120 -12.31 -15.55 -38.16
CA ALA A 120 -12.92 -14.31 -37.71
C ALA A 120 -13.04 -14.19 -36.17
N ALA A 121 -13.04 -15.31 -35.44
CA ALA A 121 -12.96 -15.40 -34.00
C ALA A 121 -11.51 -15.38 -33.47
N GLY A 122 -10.52 -15.20 -34.36
CA GLY A 122 -9.10 -15.12 -34.00
C GLY A 122 -8.43 -16.48 -33.74
N GLN A 123 -9.08 -17.60 -34.07
CA GLN A 123 -8.64 -18.94 -33.70
C GLN A 123 -7.87 -19.64 -34.84
N PRO A 124 -6.84 -20.48 -34.55
CA PRO A 124 -6.04 -21.16 -35.57
C PRO A 124 -6.83 -22.12 -36.48
N VAL A 125 -6.75 -21.90 -37.79
CA VAL A 125 -7.43 -22.71 -38.82
C VAL A 125 -6.48 -23.75 -39.40
N ALA A 126 -6.88 -25.02 -39.32
CA ALA A 126 -6.18 -26.17 -39.87
C ALA A 126 -5.97 -26.07 -41.39
N GLY A 127 -4.72 -26.08 -41.85
CA GLY A 127 -4.35 -26.14 -43.26
C GLY A 127 -4.26 -27.57 -43.82
N ASP A 128 -3.68 -27.72 -45.01
CA ASP A 128 -3.58 -29.02 -45.67
C ASP A 128 -2.50 -29.95 -45.09
N THR A 129 -1.43 -29.39 -44.53
CA THR A 129 -0.23 -30.16 -44.11
C THR A 129 -0.47 -30.96 -42.83
N PRO A 130 -0.32 -32.31 -42.82
CA PRO A 130 -0.51 -33.13 -41.62
C PRO A 130 0.48 -32.83 -40.50
N ALA A 131 0.00 -32.76 -39.25
CA ALA A 131 0.85 -32.76 -38.07
C ALA A 131 1.12 -34.20 -37.63
N ASN A 132 2.07 -34.88 -38.28
CA ASN A 132 2.33 -36.32 -38.12
C ASN A 132 3.79 -36.66 -37.78
N GLY A 133 4.59 -35.68 -37.37
CA GLY A 133 6.02 -35.84 -37.08
C GLY A 133 6.92 -36.15 -38.29
N ARG A 134 6.37 -36.20 -39.51
CA ARG A 134 7.11 -36.51 -40.76
C ARG A 134 7.01 -35.39 -41.80
N SER A 135 5.88 -34.70 -41.86
CA SER A 135 5.67 -33.54 -42.73
C SER A 135 6.30 -32.29 -42.13
N ALA A 136 7.11 -31.59 -42.94
CA ALA A 136 7.72 -30.32 -42.57
C ALA A 136 6.64 -29.24 -42.28
N PRO A 137 6.76 -28.45 -41.20
CA PRO A 137 5.82 -27.38 -40.90
C PRO A 137 5.83 -26.29 -42.00
N PRO A 138 4.66 -25.77 -42.42
CA PRO A 138 4.58 -24.56 -43.25
C PRO A 138 5.07 -23.35 -42.45
N ALA A 139 5.86 -22.46 -43.05
CA ALA A 139 6.36 -21.25 -42.36
C ALA A 139 5.24 -20.40 -41.72
N LYS A 140 4.05 -20.35 -42.33
CA LYS A 140 2.85 -19.66 -41.80
C LYS A 140 2.29 -20.21 -40.48
N SER A 141 2.74 -21.40 -40.05
CA SER A 141 2.33 -22.00 -38.77
C SER A 141 3.26 -21.60 -37.62
N LYS A 142 4.39 -20.95 -37.91
CA LYS A 142 5.25 -20.36 -36.88
C LYS A 142 4.55 -19.12 -36.31
N ASP A 143 4.55 -18.99 -34.99
CA ASP A 143 4.07 -17.81 -34.24
C ASP A 143 2.61 -17.42 -34.57
N LEU A 144 1.79 -18.42 -34.88
CA LEU A 144 0.37 -18.28 -35.23
C LEU A 144 -0.51 -18.68 -34.03
N HIS A 145 -0.51 -17.84 -32.98
CA HIS A 145 -1.30 -18.05 -31.75
C HIS A 145 -2.71 -17.40 -31.85
N PRO A 146 -3.66 -17.74 -30.96
CA PRO A 146 -4.98 -17.12 -30.94
C PRO A 146 -4.90 -15.60 -30.68
N SER A 147 -5.52 -14.80 -31.55
CA SER A 147 -5.50 -13.32 -31.45
C SER A 147 -6.67 -12.72 -30.66
N LYS A 148 -7.52 -13.58 -30.10
CA LYS A 148 -8.68 -13.22 -29.27
C LYS A 148 -8.97 -14.31 -28.26
N ASP A 149 -9.50 -13.88 -27.13
CA ASP A 149 -9.99 -14.76 -26.07
C ASP A 149 -11.16 -15.62 -26.60
N GLN A 150 -11.15 -16.91 -26.29
CA GLN A 150 -12.15 -17.92 -26.68
C GLN A 150 -13.47 -17.76 -25.93
N MET A 151 -13.44 -17.06 -24.78
CA MET A 151 -14.59 -16.70 -23.95
C MET A 151 -14.63 -15.19 -23.67
N PRO A 152 -15.78 -14.62 -23.24
CA PRO A 152 -15.86 -13.20 -22.92
C PRO A 152 -15.02 -12.84 -21.69
N ALA A 153 -14.04 -11.94 -21.86
CA ALA A 153 -13.19 -11.45 -20.79
C ALA A 153 -13.99 -10.94 -19.57
N ARG A 154 -14.02 -11.76 -18.52
CA ARG A 154 -14.53 -11.41 -17.20
C ARG A 154 -13.48 -10.59 -16.45
N THR A 155 -13.92 -9.82 -15.45
CA THR A 155 -13.02 -8.97 -14.68
C THR A 155 -13.48 -8.69 -13.26
N VAL A 156 -12.67 -9.11 -12.29
CA VAL A 156 -12.82 -8.78 -10.87
C VAL A 156 -12.32 -7.35 -10.62
N ALA A 157 -12.73 -6.74 -9.51
CA ALA A 157 -11.98 -5.65 -8.90
C ALA A 157 -11.00 -6.24 -7.88
N ALA A 158 -9.74 -5.83 -7.88
CA ALA A 158 -8.79 -6.24 -6.85
C ALA A 158 -9.34 -5.90 -5.45
N PRO A 159 -9.20 -6.78 -4.43
CA PRO A 159 -9.60 -6.47 -3.07
C PRO A 159 -8.87 -5.22 -2.56
N ALA A 160 -9.62 -4.23 -2.06
CA ALA A 160 -9.08 -2.96 -1.56
C ALA A 160 -8.39 -3.08 -0.17
N VAL A 161 -7.84 -4.25 0.13
CA VAL A 161 -7.28 -4.67 1.42
C VAL A 161 -6.03 -5.50 1.15
N ARG A 162 -4.99 -5.38 1.99
CA ARG A 162 -3.80 -6.25 1.92
C ARG A 162 -3.89 -7.36 2.96
N PHE A 163 -3.68 -8.59 2.51
CA PHE A 163 -3.96 -9.77 3.29
C PHE A 163 -2.81 -10.10 4.23
N THR A 164 -3.08 -10.01 5.53
CA THR A 164 -2.16 -10.34 6.62
C THR A 164 -2.95 -10.90 7.81
N GLY A 165 -2.24 -11.47 8.78
CA GLY A 165 -2.83 -12.17 9.91
C GLY A 165 -3.50 -13.49 9.51
N THR A 166 -4.45 -13.90 10.34
CA THR A 166 -5.23 -15.14 10.15
C THR A 166 -6.32 -14.93 9.11
N GLN A 167 -6.28 -15.70 8.02
CA GLN A 167 -7.31 -15.73 6.99
C GLN A 167 -8.03 -17.07 7.03
N LYS A 168 -9.36 -17.05 7.11
CA LYS A 168 -10.17 -18.27 7.14
C LYS A 168 -10.45 -18.74 5.72
N THR A 169 -10.34 -20.04 5.48
CA THR A 169 -10.62 -20.65 4.18
C THR A 169 -11.56 -21.84 4.34
N LEU A 170 -12.58 -21.90 3.47
CA LEU A 170 -13.54 -22.99 3.38
C LEU A 170 -13.36 -23.72 2.04
N VAL A 171 -13.19 -25.04 2.10
CA VAL A 171 -13.00 -25.90 0.92
C VAL A 171 -14.26 -26.73 0.70
N LEU A 172 -14.92 -26.52 -0.44
CA LEU A 172 -16.14 -27.23 -0.83
C LEU A 172 -15.82 -28.31 -1.86
N LEU A 173 -16.05 -29.58 -1.51
CA LEU A 173 -15.77 -30.72 -2.37
C LEU A 173 -17.02 -31.09 -3.19
N ALA A 174 -17.04 -30.77 -4.49
CA ALA A 174 -18.19 -30.90 -5.38
C ALA A 174 -18.18 -32.20 -6.20
N ALA A 175 -19.07 -33.14 -5.86
CA ALA A 175 -19.35 -34.37 -6.62
C ALA A 175 -20.69 -34.27 -7.36
N PHE A 176 -20.98 -35.22 -8.26
CA PHE A 176 -22.13 -35.15 -9.16
C PHE A 176 -22.91 -36.46 -9.23
N THR A 177 -24.15 -36.39 -9.71
CA THR A 177 -25.03 -37.57 -9.88
C THR A 177 -24.45 -38.67 -10.77
N ASP A 178 -23.50 -38.34 -11.66
CA ASP A 178 -22.80 -39.27 -12.54
C ASP A 178 -21.26 -39.27 -12.36
N ARG A 179 -20.73 -38.54 -11.37
CA ARG A 179 -19.29 -38.44 -11.13
C ARG A 179 -18.97 -38.24 -9.65
N GLY A 180 -18.56 -39.33 -8.99
CA GLY A 180 -17.91 -39.29 -7.69
C GLY A 180 -16.40 -38.96 -7.79
N PRO A 181 -15.72 -38.84 -6.64
CA PRO A 181 -14.30 -38.47 -6.59
C PRO A 181 -13.35 -39.50 -7.22
N VAL A 182 -12.25 -39.00 -7.76
CA VAL A 182 -11.18 -39.72 -8.45
C VAL A 182 -10.09 -40.19 -7.48
N GLY A 183 -10.50 -40.69 -6.31
CA GLY A 183 -9.62 -41.32 -5.33
C GLY A 183 -9.03 -40.40 -4.25
N SER A 184 -9.41 -39.12 -4.18
CA SER A 184 -9.08 -38.27 -3.04
C SER A 184 -10.18 -38.28 -1.96
N THR A 185 -9.80 -37.87 -0.74
CA THR A 185 -10.67 -37.86 0.45
C THR A 185 -10.65 -36.49 1.15
N PRO A 186 -11.68 -36.13 1.93
CA PRO A 186 -11.73 -34.83 2.63
C PRO A 186 -10.51 -34.56 3.50
N GLY A 187 -10.04 -35.56 4.27
CA GLY A 187 -8.85 -35.43 5.11
C GLY A 187 -7.54 -35.20 4.33
N GLN A 188 -7.44 -35.66 3.06
CA GLN A 188 -6.31 -35.32 2.20
C GLN A 188 -6.38 -33.87 1.73
N TRP A 189 -7.57 -33.32 1.48
CA TRP A 189 -7.73 -31.90 1.16
C TRP A 189 -7.49 -31.01 2.38
N SER A 190 -8.01 -31.36 3.55
CA SER A 190 -7.70 -30.64 4.81
C SER A 190 -6.18 -30.64 5.07
N SER A 191 -5.51 -31.78 4.87
CA SER A 191 -4.05 -31.87 4.95
C SER A 191 -3.32 -31.00 3.92
N LYS A 192 -3.85 -30.89 2.69
CA LYS A 192 -3.25 -30.09 1.60
C LYS A 192 -3.51 -28.59 1.74
N PHE A 193 -4.54 -28.18 2.49
CA PHE A 193 -4.77 -26.77 2.81
C PHE A 193 -4.12 -26.36 4.13
N PHE A 194 -4.31 -27.14 5.20
CA PHE A 194 -4.03 -26.77 6.59
C PHE A 194 -3.01 -27.69 7.30
N GLY A 195 -2.31 -28.55 6.55
CA GLY A 195 -1.21 -29.36 7.09
C GLY A 195 0.01 -28.53 7.48
N ALA A 196 0.85 -29.04 8.38
CA ALA A 196 2.06 -28.33 8.84
C ALA A 196 3.17 -28.20 7.77
N THR A 197 3.12 -28.99 6.70
CA THR A 197 4.12 -29.03 5.62
C THR A 197 3.48 -29.45 4.30
N ASN A 198 3.97 -28.95 3.16
CA ASN A 198 3.47 -29.24 1.81
C ASN A 198 1.95 -28.98 1.68
N SER A 199 1.55 -27.79 2.12
CA SER A 199 0.17 -27.33 2.19
C SER A 199 0.06 -25.86 1.83
N LEU A 200 -1.15 -25.38 1.51
CA LEU A 200 -1.41 -23.97 1.24
C LEU A 200 -1.01 -23.06 2.42
N GLN A 201 -1.36 -23.46 3.66
CA GLN A 201 -0.97 -22.77 4.88
C GLN A 201 0.56 -22.72 5.04
N SER A 202 1.25 -23.86 4.97
CA SER A 202 2.71 -23.89 5.16
C SER A 202 3.47 -23.15 4.06
N TYR A 203 2.96 -23.17 2.82
CA TYR A 203 3.46 -22.37 1.71
C TYR A 203 3.33 -20.87 2.00
N TYR A 204 2.11 -20.38 2.24
CA TYR A 204 1.85 -18.95 2.44
C TYR A 204 2.44 -18.38 3.73
N ARG A 205 2.48 -19.18 4.80
CA ARG A 205 3.16 -18.82 6.05
C ARG A 205 4.66 -18.61 5.84
N THR A 206 5.29 -19.44 5.03
CA THR A 206 6.72 -19.31 4.66
C THR A 206 6.92 -18.10 3.74
N ALA A 207 6.14 -17.99 2.65
CA ALA A 207 6.26 -16.92 1.65
C ALA A 207 5.94 -15.51 2.19
N SER A 208 5.14 -15.42 3.25
CA SER A 208 4.80 -14.17 3.94
C SER A 208 5.68 -13.84 5.15
N TYR A 209 6.58 -14.74 5.55
CA TYR A 209 7.41 -14.62 6.76
C TYR A 209 6.55 -14.51 8.04
N ASP A 210 5.67 -15.50 8.25
CA ASP A 210 4.67 -15.56 9.34
C ASP A 210 3.63 -14.40 9.35
N LYS A 211 3.55 -13.59 8.30
CA LYS A 211 2.57 -12.48 8.21
C LYS A 211 1.20 -12.88 7.68
N LEU A 212 1.06 -14.04 7.04
CA LEU A 212 -0.21 -14.61 6.59
C LEU A 212 -0.32 -16.05 7.13
N ASP A 213 -1.47 -16.38 7.71
CA ASP A 213 -1.75 -17.73 8.24
C ASP A 213 -3.13 -18.19 7.76
N VAL A 214 -3.15 -19.14 6.81
CA VAL A 214 -4.37 -19.68 6.20
C VAL A 214 -4.92 -20.79 7.10
N VAL A 215 -6.12 -20.61 7.66
CA VAL A 215 -6.69 -21.51 8.69
C VAL A 215 -8.04 -22.08 8.26
N PRO A 216 -8.42 -23.28 8.76
CA PRO A 216 -9.72 -23.86 8.45
C PRO A 216 -10.88 -22.98 8.93
N ALA A 217 -11.90 -22.87 8.10
CA ALA A 217 -13.21 -22.40 8.49
C ALA A 217 -13.86 -23.35 9.52
N ALA A 218 -14.65 -22.78 10.44
CA ALA A 218 -15.50 -23.54 11.34
C ALA A 218 -16.75 -24.04 10.59
N GLU A 219 -16.96 -25.35 10.63
CA GLU A 219 -18.00 -26.08 9.91
C GLU A 219 -18.33 -27.41 10.64
N THR A 220 -19.25 -28.24 10.11
CA THR A 220 -19.72 -29.48 10.76
C THR A 220 -19.86 -30.73 9.86
N SER A 221 -19.30 -30.73 8.65
CA SER A 221 -19.32 -31.86 7.71
C SER A 221 -18.19 -32.86 8.00
N GLY A 222 -18.51 -33.97 8.66
CA GLY A 222 -17.56 -35.05 8.90
C GLY A 222 -16.60 -34.74 10.04
N THR A 223 -15.45 -34.12 9.75
CA THR A 223 -14.45 -33.74 10.78
C THR A 223 -14.64 -32.26 11.13
N ALA A 224 -15.61 -31.99 12.01
CA ALA A 224 -16.06 -30.63 12.31
C ALA A 224 -14.90 -29.62 12.55
N SER A 225 -14.89 -28.57 11.73
CA SER A 225 -13.90 -27.48 11.70
C SER A 225 -12.49 -27.88 11.23
N ASP A 226 -12.38 -28.90 10.36
CA ASP A 226 -11.16 -29.16 9.55
C ASP A 226 -11.06 -28.31 8.27
N GLY A 227 -12.08 -27.46 8.04
CA GLY A 227 -12.18 -26.53 6.92
C GLY A 227 -12.76 -27.11 5.63
N VAL A 228 -13.17 -28.38 5.60
CA VAL A 228 -13.55 -29.10 4.38
C VAL A 228 -14.97 -29.66 4.44
N VAL A 229 -15.85 -29.19 3.55
CA VAL A 229 -17.23 -29.66 3.43
C VAL A 229 -17.36 -30.61 2.24
N GLY A 230 -17.92 -31.80 2.46
CA GLY A 230 -18.24 -32.77 1.42
C GLY A 230 -17.42 -34.07 1.47
N TRP A 231 -17.39 -34.89 0.41
CA TRP A 231 -17.97 -34.67 -0.92
C TRP A 231 -19.48 -34.45 -0.93
N LEU A 232 -19.90 -33.30 -1.46
CA LEU A 232 -21.29 -32.89 -1.67
C LEU A 232 -21.75 -33.42 -3.03
N THR A 233 -22.68 -34.37 -3.08
CA THR A 233 -23.30 -34.82 -4.34
C THR A 233 -24.31 -33.78 -4.82
N LEU A 234 -23.89 -32.93 -5.75
CA LEU A 234 -24.71 -31.87 -6.34
C LEU A 234 -25.86 -32.48 -7.18
N PRO A 235 -27.05 -31.83 -7.22
CA PRO A 235 -28.24 -32.33 -7.90
C PRO A 235 -28.20 -32.15 -9.43
N MET A 236 -27.04 -32.37 -10.03
CA MET A 236 -26.76 -32.22 -11.46
C MET A 236 -25.77 -33.29 -11.95
N ARG A 237 -25.62 -33.39 -13.27
CA ARG A 237 -24.51 -34.14 -13.89
C ARG A 237 -23.28 -33.24 -13.99
N HIS A 238 -22.07 -33.81 -14.04
CA HIS A 238 -20.86 -32.99 -14.21
C HIS A 238 -20.92 -32.23 -15.55
N PRO A 239 -20.89 -30.89 -15.57
CA PRO A 239 -21.20 -30.12 -16.77
C PRO A 239 -20.03 -29.99 -17.77
N ASP A 240 -18.96 -30.76 -17.57
CA ASP A 240 -17.65 -30.64 -18.27
C ASP A 240 -17.25 -29.19 -18.62
N PRO A 241 -17.03 -28.29 -17.63
CA PRO A 241 -16.72 -26.88 -17.90
C PRO A 241 -15.53 -26.68 -18.83
N ARG A 242 -14.41 -27.35 -18.53
CA ARG A 242 -13.10 -27.05 -19.09
C ARG A 242 -12.78 -25.55 -18.87
N ASP A 243 -12.63 -24.82 -19.96
CA ASP A 243 -12.45 -23.37 -20.10
C ASP A 243 -13.73 -22.53 -19.93
N ASP A 244 -14.92 -23.15 -19.86
CA ASP A 244 -16.20 -22.43 -19.75
C ASP A 244 -16.54 -22.03 -18.30
N PHE A 245 -16.12 -20.83 -17.90
CA PHE A 245 -16.43 -20.26 -16.59
C PHE A 245 -17.95 -20.04 -16.32
N VAL A 246 -18.80 -19.99 -17.35
CA VAL A 246 -20.27 -19.92 -17.15
C VAL A 246 -20.82 -21.29 -16.69
N LYS A 247 -20.23 -22.39 -17.16
CA LYS A 247 -20.52 -23.73 -16.59
C LYS A 247 -19.92 -23.87 -15.19
N ALA A 248 -18.72 -23.32 -14.93
CA ALA A 248 -18.10 -23.36 -13.60
C ALA A 248 -18.96 -22.70 -12.51
N ASP A 249 -19.54 -21.52 -12.79
CA ASP A 249 -20.47 -20.84 -11.86
C ASP A 249 -21.61 -21.75 -11.38
N THR A 250 -22.13 -22.63 -12.25
CA THR A 250 -23.22 -23.56 -11.87
C THR A 250 -22.77 -24.58 -10.83
N ILE A 251 -21.50 -24.99 -10.84
CA ILE A 251 -20.91 -25.88 -9.83
C ILE A 251 -20.71 -25.11 -8.52
N ALA A 252 -20.13 -23.91 -8.57
CA ALA A 252 -19.87 -23.08 -7.39
C ALA A 252 -21.17 -22.70 -6.66
N TYR A 253 -22.19 -22.24 -7.39
CA TYR A 253 -23.51 -21.92 -6.84
C TYR A 253 -24.15 -23.14 -6.17
N ALA A 254 -24.12 -24.31 -6.83
CA ALA A 254 -24.68 -25.53 -6.29
C ALA A 254 -23.90 -26.03 -5.06
N ALA A 255 -22.58 -25.92 -5.04
CA ALA A 255 -21.73 -26.29 -3.91
C ALA A 255 -22.01 -25.42 -2.68
N ILE A 256 -22.05 -24.08 -2.83
CA ILE A 256 -22.35 -23.14 -1.74
C ILE A 256 -23.80 -23.30 -1.24
N THR A 257 -24.73 -23.67 -2.12
CA THR A 257 -26.11 -24.00 -1.72
C THR A 257 -26.18 -25.31 -0.94
N ALA A 258 -25.39 -26.31 -1.32
CA ALA A 258 -25.37 -27.64 -0.69
C ALA A 258 -24.55 -27.69 0.62
N SER A 259 -23.68 -26.72 0.88
CA SER A 259 -22.90 -26.61 2.12
C SER A 259 -23.63 -25.91 3.27
N ASN A 260 -24.69 -25.14 3.00
CA ASN A 260 -25.47 -24.39 4.01
C ASN A 260 -25.91 -25.25 5.24
N PRO A 261 -26.23 -26.55 5.14
CA PRO A 261 -26.54 -27.37 6.33
C PRO A 261 -25.35 -27.61 7.29
N TYR A 262 -24.12 -27.28 6.88
CA TYR A 262 -22.88 -27.54 7.62
C TYR A 262 -22.10 -26.27 7.99
N VAL A 263 -22.48 -25.12 7.42
CA VAL A 263 -21.79 -23.83 7.55
C VAL A 263 -22.82 -22.73 7.75
N ASP A 264 -22.72 -22.01 8.88
CA ASP A 264 -23.40 -20.72 9.08
C ASP A 264 -22.57 -19.65 8.37
N TYR A 265 -23.00 -19.22 7.18
CA TYR A 265 -22.31 -18.19 6.40
C TYR A 265 -22.51 -16.78 7.00
N ALA A 266 -23.63 -16.53 7.69
CA ALA A 266 -23.89 -15.26 8.35
C ALA A 266 -22.95 -15.00 9.55
N ALA A 267 -22.38 -16.04 10.16
CA ALA A 267 -21.29 -15.94 11.13
C ALA A 267 -19.95 -15.43 10.55
N TYR A 268 -19.81 -15.36 9.22
CA TYR A 268 -18.63 -14.80 8.54
C TYR A 268 -18.84 -13.39 8.01
N ASP A 269 -20.09 -12.89 7.90
CA ASP A 269 -20.36 -11.45 7.74
C ASP A 269 -20.10 -10.74 9.07
N THR A 270 -18.82 -10.48 9.36
CA THR A 270 -18.37 -9.88 10.62
C THR A 270 -18.65 -8.38 10.66
N ASN A 271 -18.67 -7.76 9.48
CA ASN A 271 -18.87 -6.32 9.31
C ASN A 271 -20.36 -5.90 9.28
N ARG A 272 -21.24 -6.82 8.87
CA ARG A 272 -22.71 -6.70 8.72
C ARG A 272 -23.18 -5.80 7.58
N ASP A 273 -22.53 -5.87 6.42
CA ASP A 273 -23.01 -5.26 5.18
C ASP A 273 -23.86 -6.20 4.30
N GLY A 274 -23.95 -7.49 4.68
CA GLY A 274 -24.69 -8.51 3.95
C GLY A 274 -23.87 -9.26 2.89
N VAL A 275 -22.55 -9.07 2.84
CA VAL A 275 -21.65 -9.75 1.90
C VAL A 275 -20.48 -10.38 2.66
N VAL A 276 -20.28 -11.69 2.47
CA VAL A 276 -19.08 -12.38 2.96
C VAL A 276 -17.94 -12.06 2.00
N SER A 277 -17.02 -11.19 2.44
CA SER A 277 -15.86 -10.76 1.65
C SER A 277 -14.69 -11.77 1.75
N PRO A 278 -13.74 -11.78 0.79
CA PRO A 278 -12.50 -12.55 0.91
C PRO A 278 -11.67 -12.18 2.14
N SER A 279 -11.84 -10.97 2.69
CA SER A 279 -11.19 -10.54 3.94
C SER A 279 -11.80 -11.13 5.23
N GLU A 280 -12.85 -11.93 5.09
CA GLU A 280 -13.57 -12.59 6.19
C GLU A 280 -13.68 -14.11 6.00
N LEU A 281 -13.84 -14.58 4.76
CA LEU A 281 -13.80 -15.98 4.37
C LEU A 281 -13.41 -16.16 2.89
N HIS A 282 -12.28 -16.83 2.64
CA HIS A 282 -11.93 -17.33 1.32
C HIS A 282 -12.75 -18.59 0.99
N ILE A 283 -13.19 -18.72 -0.26
CA ILE A 283 -13.97 -19.87 -0.75
C ILE A 283 -13.19 -20.59 -1.85
N THR A 284 -12.96 -21.90 -1.68
CA THR A 284 -12.43 -22.78 -2.74
C THR A 284 -13.40 -23.90 -3.05
N VAL A 285 -13.60 -24.22 -4.33
CA VAL A 285 -14.43 -25.34 -4.79
C VAL A 285 -13.58 -26.35 -5.56
N ILE A 286 -13.51 -27.59 -5.08
CA ILE A 286 -12.73 -28.65 -5.71
C ILE A 286 -13.69 -29.61 -6.42
N VAL A 287 -13.48 -29.80 -7.72
CA VAL A 287 -14.44 -30.47 -8.60
C VAL A 287 -14.04 -31.92 -8.86
N ALA A 288 -14.93 -32.87 -8.55
CA ALA A 288 -14.71 -34.31 -8.73
C ALA A 288 -14.54 -34.67 -10.21
N GLY A 289 -13.30 -34.73 -10.69
CA GLY A 289 -12.98 -34.68 -12.11
C GLY A 289 -11.49 -34.49 -12.33
N TYR A 290 -11.12 -33.90 -13.47
CA TYR A 290 -9.73 -33.56 -13.78
C TYR A 290 -9.50 -32.06 -13.96
N GLU A 291 -8.24 -31.66 -13.89
CA GLU A 291 -7.78 -30.28 -14.04
C GLU A 291 -7.35 -29.99 -15.48
N THR A 292 -8.02 -29.05 -16.15
CA THR A 292 -7.83 -28.75 -17.59
C THR A 292 -6.56 -27.96 -17.89
N SER A 293 -6.03 -27.18 -16.93
CA SER A 293 -4.70 -26.53 -17.07
C SER A 293 -3.57 -27.56 -17.16
N TYR A 294 -3.74 -28.72 -16.51
CA TYR A 294 -2.82 -29.85 -16.59
C TYR A 294 -2.91 -30.51 -17.97
N GLY A 295 -4.06 -31.08 -18.33
CA GLY A 295 -4.24 -31.82 -19.59
C GLY A 295 -5.71 -31.98 -20.00
N ASP A 296 -5.95 -32.18 -21.30
CA ASP A 296 -7.29 -32.30 -21.90
C ASP A 296 -7.70 -33.75 -22.26
N THR A 297 -6.79 -34.71 -22.07
CA THR A 297 -6.99 -36.13 -22.42
C THR A 297 -7.94 -36.87 -21.49
N CYS A 298 -8.10 -36.38 -20.25
CA CYS A 298 -8.96 -36.94 -19.22
C CYS A 298 -10.20 -36.07 -18.99
N GLY A 299 -11.38 -36.69 -18.84
CA GLY A 299 -12.65 -35.98 -18.64
C GLY A 299 -13.65 -36.72 -17.73
N PRO A 300 -14.66 -36.00 -17.20
CA PRO A 300 -14.88 -34.56 -17.36
C PRO A 300 -13.91 -33.71 -16.52
N SER A 301 -13.72 -32.45 -16.89
CA SER A 301 -12.72 -31.55 -16.29
C SER A 301 -13.15 -30.08 -16.18
N VAL A 302 -12.41 -29.31 -15.39
CA VAL A 302 -12.51 -27.85 -15.21
C VAL A 302 -11.10 -27.26 -15.16
N TRP A 303 -10.92 -26.04 -15.63
CA TRP A 303 -9.67 -25.28 -15.50
C TRP A 303 -9.59 -24.57 -14.15
N GLY A 304 -8.40 -24.52 -13.54
CA GLY A 304 -8.10 -23.65 -12.40
C GLY A 304 -8.46 -22.18 -12.68
N HIS A 305 -9.25 -21.55 -11.81
CA HIS A 305 -9.55 -20.12 -11.94
C HIS A 305 -10.00 -19.48 -10.62
N GLN A 306 -9.83 -18.15 -10.56
CA GLN A 306 -10.49 -17.26 -9.61
C GLN A 306 -11.51 -16.38 -10.33
N THR A 307 -12.75 -16.31 -9.81
CA THR A 307 -13.80 -15.42 -10.34
C THR A 307 -14.81 -15.00 -9.29
N TRP A 308 -15.58 -13.94 -9.54
CA TRP A 308 -16.83 -13.73 -8.82
C TRP A 308 -17.93 -14.65 -9.37
N LEU A 309 -18.85 -15.05 -8.50
CA LEU A 309 -19.99 -15.90 -8.82
C LEU A 309 -21.17 -15.11 -9.43
N ALA A 310 -21.74 -15.62 -10.53
CA ALA A 310 -22.91 -15.02 -11.17
C ALA A 310 -23.94 -16.08 -11.65
N PRO A 311 -25.18 -16.10 -11.14
CA PRO A 311 -25.73 -15.27 -10.07
C PRO A 311 -25.10 -15.57 -8.71
N VAL A 312 -24.98 -14.57 -7.84
CA VAL A 312 -24.40 -14.70 -6.50
C VAL A 312 -25.24 -15.65 -5.63
N ALA A 313 -24.60 -16.56 -4.89
CA ALA A 313 -25.27 -17.41 -3.91
C ALA A 313 -25.62 -16.61 -2.65
N ASN A 314 -26.79 -16.88 -2.04
CA ASN A 314 -27.27 -16.13 -0.87
C ASN A 314 -27.64 -17.05 0.32
N PRO A 315 -26.74 -17.94 0.79
CA PRO A 315 -26.98 -18.77 1.98
C PRO A 315 -27.17 -17.90 3.24
N ASP A 316 -27.94 -18.37 4.21
CA ASP A 316 -28.22 -17.73 5.52
C ASP A 316 -28.65 -16.24 5.50
N GLY A 317 -29.00 -15.70 4.33
CA GLY A 317 -29.35 -14.29 4.13
C GLY A 317 -28.20 -13.39 3.67
N VAL A 318 -26.96 -13.89 3.55
CA VAL A 318 -25.77 -13.13 3.13
C VAL A 318 -25.27 -13.56 1.75
N GLN A 319 -24.67 -12.63 1.01
CA GLN A 319 -24.09 -12.89 -0.32
C GLN A 319 -22.72 -13.56 -0.18
N VAL A 320 -22.52 -14.70 -0.85
CA VAL A 320 -21.27 -15.48 -0.80
C VAL A 320 -20.70 -15.65 -2.20
N ALA A 321 -19.37 -15.59 -2.31
CA ALA A 321 -18.59 -15.66 -3.55
C ALA A 321 -18.87 -14.55 -4.60
N GLY A 322 -19.70 -13.57 -4.29
CA GLY A 322 -20.00 -12.42 -5.16
C GLY A 322 -18.85 -11.43 -5.37
N GLN A 323 -17.74 -11.61 -4.64
CA GLN A 323 -16.48 -10.86 -4.81
C GLN A 323 -15.30 -11.74 -5.26
N GLY A 324 -15.44 -13.08 -5.18
CA GLY A 324 -14.36 -14.04 -5.44
C GLY A 324 -14.68 -15.44 -4.93
N TYR A 325 -14.29 -16.45 -5.70
CA TYR A 325 -14.05 -17.84 -5.30
C TYR A 325 -12.92 -18.39 -6.17
N THR A 326 -12.24 -19.42 -5.66
CA THR A 326 -11.26 -20.22 -6.40
C THR A 326 -11.85 -21.58 -6.76
N MET A 327 -11.53 -22.14 -7.92
CA MET A 327 -11.98 -23.47 -8.35
C MET A 327 -10.91 -24.19 -9.16
N PHE A 328 -10.77 -25.49 -8.98
CA PHE A 328 -9.89 -26.37 -9.77
C PHE A 328 -10.35 -27.84 -9.73
N GLY A 329 -9.81 -28.66 -10.63
CA GLY A 329 -10.09 -30.10 -10.70
C GLY A 329 -9.39 -30.91 -9.61
N GLU A 330 -10.07 -31.95 -9.11
CA GLU A 330 -9.54 -32.86 -8.07
C GLU A 330 -8.21 -33.53 -8.47
N SER A 331 -8.05 -33.89 -9.74
CA SER A 331 -6.97 -34.73 -10.23
C SER A 331 -6.26 -34.14 -11.46
N HIS A 332 -4.93 -34.11 -11.41
CA HIS A 332 -4.09 -33.94 -12.58
C HIS A 332 -3.99 -35.29 -13.31
N CYS A 333 -4.18 -35.28 -14.62
CA CYS A 333 -4.24 -36.50 -15.43
C CYS A 333 -3.77 -36.23 -16.87
N ASP A 334 -2.83 -37.03 -17.35
CA ASP A 334 -2.51 -37.14 -18.78
C ASP A 334 -1.97 -38.56 -19.09
N THR A 335 -1.19 -38.74 -20.16
CA THR A 335 -0.76 -40.07 -20.66
C THR A 335 0.01 -40.93 -19.67
N ASP A 336 0.68 -40.32 -18.69
CA ASP A 336 1.52 -41.00 -17.71
C ASP A 336 0.72 -41.46 -16.46
N GLY A 337 -0.57 -41.09 -16.38
CA GLY A 337 -1.48 -41.50 -15.33
C GLY A 337 -2.24 -40.34 -14.69
N ALA A 338 -2.93 -40.64 -13.58
CA ALA A 338 -3.70 -39.67 -12.80
C ALA A 338 -3.21 -39.62 -11.35
N HIS A 339 -3.13 -38.42 -10.78
CA HIS A 339 -2.87 -38.18 -9.36
C HIS A 339 -3.71 -37.00 -8.85
N THR A 340 -3.83 -36.83 -7.53
CA THR A 340 -4.47 -35.64 -6.95
C THR A 340 -3.73 -34.37 -7.37
N ALA A 341 -4.44 -33.26 -7.57
CA ALA A 341 -3.84 -31.98 -7.95
C ALA A 341 -2.67 -31.57 -7.04
N THR A 342 -1.61 -31.01 -7.64
CA THR A 342 -0.39 -30.59 -6.94
C THR A 342 -0.57 -29.23 -6.26
N LEU A 343 0.42 -28.74 -5.51
CA LEU A 343 0.25 -27.52 -4.71
C LEU A 343 0.24 -26.24 -5.55
N GLY A 344 0.89 -26.26 -6.71
CA GLY A 344 1.06 -25.10 -7.59
C GLY A 344 -0.23 -24.45 -8.06
N ILE A 345 -1.18 -25.24 -8.58
CA ILE A 345 -2.51 -24.75 -9.00
C ILE A 345 -3.23 -24.07 -7.83
N ILE A 346 -3.21 -24.69 -6.65
CA ILE A 346 -3.91 -24.22 -5.45
C ILE A 346 -3.30 -22.91 -4.92
N ALA A 347 -1.98 -22.83 -4.92
CA ALA A 347 -1.27 -21.61 -4.51
C ALA A 347 -1.49 -20.48 -5.54
N HIS A 348 -1.45 -20.77 -6.84
CA HIS A 348 -1.65 -19.77 -7.88
C HIS A 348 -3.06 -19.15 -7.83
N GLU A 349 -4.11 -19.97 -7.80
CA GLU A 349 -5.50 -19.46 -7.72
C GLU A 349 -5.76 -18.70 -6.41
N PHE A 350 -5.20 -19.16 -5.28
CA PHE A 350 -5.28 -18.41 -4.03
C PHE A 350 -4.53 -17.07 -4.11
N GLY A 351 -3.47 -16.97 -4.91
CA GLY A 351 -2.78 -15.71 -5.21
C GLY A 351 -3.68 -14.65 -5.84
N HIS A 352 -4.56 -15.05 -6.77
CA HIS A 352 -5.61 -14.17 -7.31
C HIS A 352 -6.66 -13.78 -6.27
N ASP A 353 -7.01 -14.67 -5.34
CA ASP A 353 -7.97 -14.38 -4.26
C ASP A 353 -7.40 -13.40 -3.21
N LEU A 354 -6.06 -13.33 -3.10
CA LEU A 354 -5.33 -12.27 -2.40
C LEU A 354 -5.21 -10.97 -3.24
N GLY A 355 -5.63 -10.97 -4.51
CA GLY A 355 -5.64 -9.82 -5.40
C GLY A 355 -4.44 -9.66 -6.33
N TRP A 356 -3.62 -10.69 -6.56
CA TRP A 356 -2.50 -10.60 -7.51
C TRP A 356 -2.93 -10.82 -8.97
N PRO A 357 -2.36 -10.06 -9.92
CA PRO A 357 -2.49 -10.31 -11.36
C PRO A 357 -1.68 -11.53 -11.81
N ASP A 358 -1.99 -12.02 -13.01
CA ASP A 358 -1.07 -12.83 -13.81
C ASP A 358 0.18 -12.02 -14.20
N LEU A 359 1.34 -12.65 -14.05
CA LEU A 359 2.66 -12.10 -14.41
C LEU A 359 3.38 -12.96 -15.45
N TYR A 360 2.74 -14.01 -15.97
CA TYR A 360 3.02 -14.50 -17.33
C TYR A 360 2.35 -13.56 -18.36
N ASP A 361 2.75 -13.67 -19.62
CA ASP A 361 2.04 -12.97 -20.69
C ASP A 361 0.75 -13.72 -21.08
N ILE A 362 -0.38 -13.04 -20.88
CA ILE A 362 -1.73 -13.51 -21.18
C ILE A 362 -2.15 -13.27 -22.64
N ASP A 363 -1.36 -12.53 -23.43
CA ASP A 363 -1.57 -12.39 -24.87
C ASP A 363 -1.16 -13.67 -25.62
N GLY A 364 -0.02 -14.24 -25.22
CA GLY A 364 0.57 -15.49 -25.70
C GLY A 364 1.82 -15.31 -26.57
N SER A 365 2.39 -14.09 -26.62
CA SER A 365 3.61 -13.77 -27.35
C SER A 365 4.89 -14.06 -26.57
N SER A 366 4.88 -13.92 -25.24
CA SER A 366 6.06 -14.12 -24.38
C SER A 366 5.76 -15.01 -23.16
N SER A 367 6.64 -15.00 -22.15
CA SER A 367 6.47 -15.74 -20.88
C SER A 367 6.22 -14.87 -19.66
N GLY A 368 6.23 -13.54 -19.82
CA GLY A 368 6.39 -12.61 -18.70
C GLY A 368 7.57 -13.04 -17.80
N ILE A 369 7.37 -13.16 -16.49
CA ILE A 369 8.46 -13.49 -15.55
C ILE A 369 8.73 -15.01 -15.35
N GLY A 370 8.13 -15.87 -16.18
CA GLY A 370 8.38 -17.32 -16.28
C GLY A 370 8.48 -18.09 -14.95
N GLY A 371 9.53 -18.90 -14.81
CA GLY A 371 9.78 -19.77 -13.66
C GLY A 371 10.16 -19.05 -12.36
N TRP A 372 10.23 -17.71 -12.35
CA TRP A 372 10.67 -16.92 -11.20
C TRP A 372 9.54 -16.44 -10.28
N SER A 373 8.26 -16.63 -10.63
CA SER A 373 7.14 -16.31 -9.73
C SER A 373 6.05 -17.37 -9.75
N LEU A 374 5.37 -17.51 -8.60
CA LEU A 374 4.10 -18.22 -8.48
C LEU A 374 3.07 -17.75 -9.51
N MET A 375 2.99 -16.44 -9.77
CA MET A 375 2.02 -15.83 -10.70
C MET A 375 2.43 -15.97 -12.18
N SER A 376 3.32 -16.90 -12.49
CA SER A 376 3.77 -17.24 -13.84
C SER A 376 4.11 -18.74 -13.89
N GLY A 377 4.94 -19.19 -14.84
CA GLY A 377 5.34 -20.59 -15.02
C GLY A 377 5.95 -21.26 -13.77
N GLY A 378 6.40 -20.48 -12.78
CA GLY A 378 6.87 -20.96 -11.48
C GLY A 378 5.78 -21.64 -10.62
N SER A 379 4.50 -21.44 -10.93
CA SER A 379 3.38 -22.28 -10.45
C SER A 379 3.60 -23.77 -10.74
N TRP A 380 4.15 -24.11 -11.90
CA TRP A 380 4.47 -25.48 -12.31
C TRP A 380 5.85 -25.96 -11.81
N GLY A 381 6.43 -25.28 -10.81
CA GLY A 381 7.67 -25.68 -10.14
C GLY A 381 7.63 -27.15 -9.68
N THR A 382 8.67 -27.90 -10.02
CA THR A 382 8.66 -29.37 -10.00
C THR A 382 9.83 -29.95 -9.22
N ARG A 383 9.52 -30.92 -8.36
CA ARG A 383 10.48 -31.74 -7.62
C ARG A 383 10.25 -33.24 -7.80
N THR A 384 9.02 -33.68 -8.01
CA THR A 384 8.70 -35.08 -8.35
C THR A 384 7.48 -35.19 -9.28
N LEU A 385 6.45 -34.37 -9.06
CA LEU A 385 5.30 -34.19 -9.96
C LEU A 385 5.19 -32.73 -10.40
N LEU A 386 4.61 -32.49 -11.58
CA LEU A 386 4.52 -31.15 -12.16
C LEU A 386 3.67 -30.23 -11.28
N GLY A 387 4.25 -29.12 -10.80
CA GLY A 387 3.63 -28.20 -9.83
C GLY A 387 3.62 -28.67 -8.37
N ASP A 388 4.37 -29.71 -7.98
CA ASP A 388 4.48 -30.15 -6.58
C ASP A 388 5.41 -29.31 -5.69
N SER A 389 6.19 -28.42 -6.30
CA SER A 389 7.16 -27.55 -5.64
C SER A 389 7.10 -26.14 -6.25
N PRO A 390 5.95 -25.44 -6.19
CA PRO A 390 5.81 -24.09 -6.72
C PRO A 390 6.80 -23.13 -6.05
N VAL A 391 7.41 -22.26 -6.85
CA VAL A 391 8.38 -21.26 -6.38
C VAL A 391 7.68 -20.18 -5.55
N LEU A 392 8.43 -19.33 -4.85
CA LEU A 392 7.85 -18.18 -4.15
C LEU A 392 7.22 -17.15 -5.12
N PRO A 393 6.19 -16.40 -4.68
CA PRO A 393 5.81 -15.16 -5.36
C PRO A 393 7.01 -14.20 -5.43
N ASP A 394 7.04 -13.38 -6.46
CA ASP A 394 8.07 -12.37 -6.72
C ASP A 394 8.11 -11.23 -5.68
N ALA A 395 9.15 -10.40 -5.77
CA ALA A 395 9.40 -9.30 -4.85
C ALA A 395 8.30 -8.21 -4.87
N TRP A 396 7.63 -7.97 -6.01
CA TRP A 396 6.54 -7.01 -6.09
C TRP A 396 5.26 -7.56 -5.46
N SER A 397 4.86 -8.79 -5.79
CA SER A 397 3.72 -9.49 -5.19
C SER A 397 3.81 -9.53 -3.65
N LYS A 398 5.01 -9.79 -3.11
CA LYS A 398 5.29 -9.73 -1.65
C LYS A 398 5.32 -8.30 -1.09
N TYR A 399 5.67 -7.30 -1.88
CA TYR A 399 5.64 -5.89 -1.46
C TYR A 399 4.20 -5.35 -1.43
N TYR A 400 3.40 -5.67 -2.46
CA TYR A 400 1.98 -5.36 -2.58
C TYR A 400 1.20 -5.75 -1.33
N GLN A 401 1.35 -6.99 -0.84
CA GLN A 401 0.71 -7.45 0.40
C GLN A 401 1.34 -6.92 1.71
N GLY A 402 2.42 -6.13 1.63
CA GLY A 402 3.18 -5.67 2.80
C GLY A 402 3.97 -6.78 3.51
N TRP A 403 4.18 -7.94 2.87
CA TRP A 403 4.96 -9.04 3.43
C TRP A 403 6.45 -8.72 3.46
N THR A 404 6.95 -8.01 2.45
CA THR A 404 8.19 -7.25 2.53
C THR A 404 7.94 -5.73 2.60
N THR A 405 9.00 -4.96 2.86
CA THR A 405 9.03 -3.51 2.74
C THR A 405 10.40 -3.15 2.18
N PRO A 406 10.54 -2.92 0.86
CA PRO A 406 11.82 -2.77 0.21
C PRO A 406 12.68 -1.63 0.77
N ILE A 407 13.98 -1.90 0.93
CA ILE A 407 14.97 -0.95 1.43
C ILE A 407 15.39 -0.02 0.28
N GLU A 408 15.00 1.27 0.33
CA GLU A 408 15.34 2.24 -0.72
C GLU A 408 16.83 2.60 -0.74
N VAL A 409 17.45 2.42 -1.91
CA VAL A 409 18.86 2.73 -2.15
C VAL A 409 19.02 4.21 -2.55
N THR A 410 19.14 5.12 -1.57
CA THR A 410 19.31 6.58 -1.83
C THR A 410 20.74 7.01 -2.17
N SER A 411 21.71 6.10 -2.10
CA SER A 411 23.13 6.33 -2.44
C SER A 411 23.80 5.00 -2.75
N SER A 412 25.00 5.03 -3.34
CA SER A 412 25.77 3.79 -3.52
C SER A 412 26.08 3.15 -2.17
N THR A 413 25.83 1.85 -2.03
CA THR A 413 25.93 1.09 -0.77
C THR A 413 26.23 -0.38 -1.04
N VAL A 414 26.84 -1.07 -0.08
CA VAL A 414 26.93 -2.54 -0.09
C VAL A 414 25.67 -3.07 0.61
N ALA A 415 24.81 -3.74 -0.14
CA ALA A 415 23.60 -4.37 0.38
C ALA A 415 23.92 -5.71 1.05
N SER A 416 22.97 -6.25 1.82
CA SER A 416 23.03 -7.61 2.35
C SER A 416 21.68 -8.28 2.12
N ILE A 417 21.63 -9.15 1.11
CA ILE A 417 20.39 -9.70 0.56
C ILE A 417 20.34 -11.20 0.90
N GLY A 418 19.67 -11.52 2.00
CA GLY A 418 19.40 -12.91 2.40
C GLY A 418 18.38 -13.56 1.45
N GLN A 419 18.53 -14.86 1.19
CA GLN A 419 17.69 -15.62 0.26
C GLN A 419 16.18 -15.54 0.62
N ALA A 420 15.33 -15.37 -0.40
CA ALA A 420 13.88 -15.18 -0.26
C ALA A 420 13.19 -16.32 0.50
N SER A 421 13.70 -17.55 0.42
CA SER A 421 13.18 -18.71 1.18
C SER A 421 13.28 -18.57 2.71
N THR A 422 14.02 -17.58 3.22
CA THR A 422 14.24 -17.37 4.67
C THR A 422 14.36 -15.91 5.11
N SER A 423 14.32 -14.94 4.19
CA SER A 423 14.63 -13.53 4.48
C SER A 423 13.76 -12.57 3.65
N PRO A 424 13.06 -11.61 4.26
CA PRO A 424 12.25 -10.61 3.55
C PRO A 424 13.07 -9.49 2.88
N SER A 425 14.40 -9.57 2.88
CA SER A 425 15.28 -8.49 2.44
C SER A 425 15.23 -8.26 0.92
N VAL A 426 14.33 -7.37 0.50
CA VAL A 426 14.29 -6.79 -0.85
C VAL A 426 14.86 -5.37 -0.81
N TYR A 427 15.63 -4.99 -1.82
CA TYR A 427 16.11 -3.61 -1.99
C TYR A 427 15.39 -2.94 -3.17
N ARG A 428 15.11 -1.63 -3.06
CA ARG A 428 14.52 -0.84 -4.15
C ARG A 428 15.53 0.15 -4.70
N MET A 429 15.83 0.02 -5.99
CA MET A 429 16.53 1.05 -6.77
C MET A 429 15.48 1.92 -7.45
N LEU A 430 15.73 3.23 -7.45
CA LEU A 430 14.72 4.29 -7.68
C LEU A 430 13.71 4.47 -6.54
N ALA A 431 12.98 5.58 -6.59
CA ALA A 431 12.08 6.00 -5.53
C ALA A 431 10.62 5.94 -6.01
N ASN A 432 9.83 5.03 -5.44
CA ASN A 432 8.38 5.13 -5.44
C ASN A 432 7.93 5.80 -4.12
N PRO A 433 7.53 7.09 -4.14
CA PRO A 433 7.13 7.84 -2.95
C PRO A 433 5.63 7.71 -2.60
N GLY A 434 4.82 7.06 -3.44
CA GLY A 434 3.44 6.70 -3.10
C GLY A 434 3.38 5.55 -2.10
N GLY A 435 4.27 4.58 -2.29
CA GLY A 435 4.09 3.22 -1.81
C GLY A 435 3.65 2.33 -2.98
N VAL A 436 3.48 1.04 -2.75
CA VAL A 436 2.92 0.15 -3.77
C VAL A 436 1.45 0.50 -4.02
N ASP A 437 1.17 0.98 -5.23
CA ASP A 437 -0.17 1.32 -5.71
C ASP A 437 -0.91 0.07 -6.25
N GLU A 438 -2.17 0.21 -6.71
CA GLU A 438 -2.83 -0.85 -7.47
C GLU A 438 -2.32 -0.86 -8.94
N PRO A 439 -2.24 -2.04 -9.60
CA PRO A 439 -2.00 -2.11 -11.04
C PRO A 439 -2.90 -1.17 -11.85
N GLY A 440 -2.32 -0.45 -12.81
CA GLY A 440 -3.02 0.53 -13.65
C GLY A 440 -3.43 1.82 -12.94
N THR A 441 -2.96 2.07 -11.70
CA THR A 441 -3.33 3.26 -10.92
C THR A 441 -2.15 4.10 -10.43
N GLY A 442 -0.96 3.50 -10.35
CA GLY A 442 0.21 4.14 -9.78
C GLY A 442 0.93 5.09 -10.74
N SER A 443 2.07 5.59 -10.27
CA SER A 443 3.07 6.28 -11.11
C SER A 443 4.50 5.94 -10.67
N GLY A 444 4.68 4.72 -10.15
CA GLY A 444 5.93 4.23 -9.60
C GLY A 444 6.63 3.31 -10.59
N GLU A 445 7.61 3.84 -11.32
CA GLU A 445 8.55 3.06 -12.12
C GLU A 445 9.88 2.90 -11.35
N TYR A 446 10.27 1.65 -11.05
CA TYR A 446 11.42 1.35 -10.17
C TYR A 446 11.93 -0.08 -10.34
N PHE A 447 13.10 -0.39 -9.76
CA PHE A 447 13.64 -1.75 -9.74
C PHE A 447 13.64 -2.36 -8.33
N LEU A 448 13.26 -3.63 -8.19
CA LEU A 448 13.44 -4.42 -6.97
C LEU A 448 14.58 -5.43 -7.14
N VAL A 449 15.36 -5.65 -6.08
CA VAL A 449 16.44 -6.64 -6.04
C VAL A 449 16.19 -7.65 -4.93
N GLU A 450 16.13 -8.93 -5.28
CA GLU A 450 15.91 -10.06 -4.36
C GLU A 450 16.87 -11.21 -4.64
N ASN A 451 17.30 -11.92 -3.59
CA ASN A 451 18.16 -13.11 -3.72
C ASN A 451 17.31 -14.39 -3.82
N ARG A 452 17.34 -15.06 -4.97
CA ARG A 452 16.67 -16.35 -5.22
C ARG A 452 17.70 -17.48 -5.24
N GLN A 453 17.38 -18.60 -4.61
CA GLN A 453 18.27 -19.75 -4.47
C GLN A 453 17.44 -21.04 -4.58
N PRO A 454 17.90 -22.09 -5.28
CA PRO A 454 17.16 -23.34 -5.50
C PRO A 454 17.10 -24.20 -4.22
N ASN A 455 16.36 -23.73 -3.21
CA ASN A 455 16.15 -24.39 -1.93
C ASN A 455 14.83 -23.93 -1.26
N GLY A 456 14.35 -24.71 -0.28
CA GLY A 456 13.07 -24.45 0.36
C GLY A 456 11.92 -24.57 -0.64
N LEU A 457 11.02 -23.58 -0.67
CA LEU A 457 9.97 -23.45 -1.68
C LEU A 457 10.53 -23.09 -3.07
N ASP A 458 11.61 -22.32 -3.12
CA ASP A 458 12.30 -21.96 -4.37
C ASP A 458 13.09 -23.13 -4.99
N TYR A 459 12.94 -24.39 -4.54
CA TYR A 459 13.68 -25.54 -5.07
C TYR A 459 13.66 -25.64 -6.62
N ALA A 460 12.58 -25.19 -7.25
CA ALA A 460 12.37 -25.24 -8.70
C ALA A 460 12.64 -23.91 -9.46
N VAL A 461 13.25 -22.89 -8.84
CA VAL A 461 13.63 -21.68 -9.60
C VAL A 461 14.70 -21.99 -10.67
N PRO A 462 14.72 -21.28 -11.82
CA PRO A 462 15.65 -21.57 -12.91
C PRO A 462 17.14 -21.49 -12.56
N GLY A 463 17.51 -20.72 -11.53
CA GLY A 463 18.90 -20.52 -11.12
C GLY A 463 19.07 -19.96 -9.72
N CYS A 464 20.32 -19.66 -9.39
CA CYS A 464 20.68 -18.99 -8.14
C CYS A 464 21.28 -17.62 -8.43
N GLY A 465 20.96 -16.62 -7.61
CA GLY A 465 21.51 -15.28 -7.78
C GLY A 465 20.59 -14.16 -7.32
N LEU A 466 20.89 -12.94 -7.76
CA LEU A 466 20.03 -11.78 -7.57
C LEU A 466 19.15 -11.60 -8.79
N ILE A 467 17.83 -11.60 -8.61
CA ILE A 467 16.88 -11.16 -9.63
C ILE A 467 16.68 -9.65 -9.49
N VAL A 468 16.71 -8.95 -10.62
CA VAL A 468 16.33 -7.54 -10.74
C VAL A 468 15.00 -7.49 -11.45
N TYR A 469 13.95 -7.10 -10.72
CA TYR A 469 12.62 -6.87 -11.29
C TYR A 469 12.50 -5.41 -11.72
N HIS A 470 12.10 -5.11 -12.94
CA HIS A 470 11.60 -3.78 -13.33
C HIS A 470 10.11 -3.76 -13.00
N VAL A 471 9.64 -2.71 -12.33
CA VAL A 471 8.22 -2.55 -11.95
C VAL A 471 7.71 -1.22 -12.47
N ASP A 472 6.52 -1.20 -13.08
CA ASP A 472 5.76 0.02 -13.35
C ASP A 472 4.28 -0.15 -12.95
N GLU A 473 3.90 0.47 -11.84
CA GLU A 473 2.53 0.38 -11.28
C GLU A 473 1.49 1.23 -12.07
N SER A 474 1.91 1.92 -13.14
CA SER A 474 0.99 2.67 -14.02
C SER A 474 0.33 1.82 -15.10
N VAL A 475 0.81 0.60 -15.36
CA VAL A 475 0.15 -0.41 -16.21
C VAL A 475 -0.49 -1.51 -15.36
N ALA A 476 -1.46 -2.24 -15.92
CA ALA A 476 -2.35 -3.13 -15.16
C ALA A 476 -1.95 -4.63 -15.19
N GLY A 477 -0.88 -5.01 -15.87
CA GLY A 477 -0.40 -6.39 -15.97
C GLY A 477 0.77 -6.54 -16.96
N ASN A 478 1.05 -7.78 -17.39
CA ASN A 478 2.24 -8.13 -18.17
C ASN A 478 2.01 -8.36 -19.68
N TRP A 479 0.82 -8.05 -20.20
CA TRP A 479 0.39 -8.33 -21.58
C TRP A 479 0.89 -7.35 -22.66
N ASP A 480 1.66 -6.33 -22.28
CA ASP A 480 2.35 -5.46 -23.24
C ASP A 480 3.85 -5.75 -23.13
N ASP A 481 4.37 -6.50 -24.10
CA ASP A 481 5.80 -6.85 -24.20
C ASP A 481 6.73 -5.62 -24.28
N ALA A 482 6.19 -4.42 -24.55
CA ALA A 482 6.96 -3.18 -24.50
C ALA A 482 6.83 -2.40 -23.18
N HIS A 483 5.90 -2.76 -22.28
CA HIS A 483 5.63 -2.06 -21.03
C HIS A 483 4.87 -2.93 -20.00
N ARG A 484 5.60 -3.72 -19.19
CA ARG A 484 5.02 -4.66 -18.21
C ARG A 484 4.88 -4.06 -16.80
N LEU A 485 3.97 -4.61 -16.01
CA LEU A 485 3.79 -4.29 -14.59
C LEU A 485 4.96 -4.80 -13.74
N VAL A 486 5.38 -6.05 -13.95
CA VAL A 486 6.59 -6.64 -13.35
C VAL A 486 7.36 -7.39 -14.43
N ASP A 487 8.60 -7.01 -14.64
CA ASP A 487 9.52 -7.59 -15.63
C ASP A 487 10.77 -8.17 -14.98
N ILE A 488 11.58 -8.93 -15.72
CA ILE A 488 12.90 -9.41 -15.24
C ILE A 488 14.02 -8.93 -16.17
N GLU A 489 14.96 -8.19 -15.60
CA GLU A 489 16.17 -7.72 -16.30
C GLU A 489 17.20 -8.86 -16.34
N GLU A 490 17.02 -9.82 -17.27
CA GLU A 490 17.80 -11.06 -17.42
C GLU A 490 19.31 -10.81 -17.52
N ALA A 491 20.08 -11.26 -16.53
CA ALA A 491 21.49 -10.89 -16.34
C ALA A 491 22.49 -11.30 -17.46
N ASP A 492 22.11 -12.13 -18.42
CA ASP A 492 22.92 -12.44 -19.61
C ASP A 492 22.56 -11.62 -20.87
N GLY A 493 21.42 -10.92 -20.86
CA GLY A 493 20.97 -10.03 -21.93
C GLY A 493 20.40 -10.76 -23.15
N LEU A 494 19.83 -11.95 -23.00
CA LEU A 494 19.22 -12.72 -24.09
C LEU A 494 17.76 -12.32 -24.42
N SER A 495 17.01 -11.74 -23.47
CA SER A 495 15.57 -11.50 -23.60
C SER A 495 14.80 -12.79 -23.93
N GLY A 496 15.16 -13.89 -23.26
CA GLY A 496 14.60 -15.23 -23.46
C GLY A 496 13.15 -15.34 -23.01
N LEU A 497 12.84 -14.84 -21.81
CA LEU A 497 11.48 -14.68 -21.28
C LEU A 497 10.61 -13.77 -22.17
N ASP A 498 11.22 -12.78 -22.82
CA ASP A 498 10.52 -11.78 -23.65
C ASP A 498 10.19 -12.28 -25.06
N THR A 499 10.95 -13.24 -25.58
CA THR A 499 10.90 -13.64 -27.00
C THR A 499 10.52 -15.09 -27.23
N GLN A 500 10.34 -15.87 -26.16
CA GLN A 500 10.11 -17.31 -26.22
C GLN A 500 9.12 -17.77 -25.15
N TRP A 501 8.51 -18.93 -25.37
CA TRP A 501 7.72 -19.64 -24.35
C TRP A 501 8.68 -20.48 -23.49
N TYR A 502 9.13 -19.91 -22.38
CA TYR A 502 10.33 -20.29 -21.65
C TYR A 502 10.19 -20.04 -20.15
N ASN A 503 10.70 -20.97 -19.33
CA ASN A 503 10.63 -20.82 -17.87
C ASN A 503 11.79 -20.01 -17.26
N GLY A 504 12.68 -19.42 -18.07
CA GLY A 504 13.90 -18.74 -17.60
C GLY A 504 15.11 -19.68 -17.51
N ALA A 505 16.30 -19.10 -17.42
CA ALA A 505 17.59 -19.78 -17.35
C ALA A 505 18.27 -19.60 -15.99
N PRO A 506 19.34 -20.38 -15.70
CA PRO A 506 20.29 -19.98 -14.67
C PRO A 506 20.93 -18.61 -14.95
N GLY A 507 20.98 -18.21 -16.22
CA GLY A 507 21.65 -17.00 -16.68
C GLY A 507 20.93 -15.68 -16.43
N ASP A 508 19.62 -15.72 -16.15
CA ASP A 508 18.78 -14.55 -15.87
C ASP A 508 19.18 -13.83 -14.56
N ALA A 509 19.89 -14.52 -13.66
CA ALA A 509 20.21 -14.04 -12.33
C ALA A 509 21.64 -13.48 -12.22
N PHE A 510 21.80 -12.32 -11.57
CA PHE A 510 23.11 -11.74 -11.32
C PHE A 510 23.85 -12.51 -10.23
N HIS A 511 24.70 -13.46 -10.65
CA HIS A 511 25.48 -14.33 -9.77
C HIS A 511 27.00 -14.30 -10.02
N GLY A 512 27.52 -13.19 -10.55
CA GLY A 512 28.93 -12.81 -10.42
C GLY A 512 29.92 -13.49 -11.37
N VAL A 513 29.47 -14.41 -12.23
CA VAL A 513 30.30 -15.03 -13.28
C VAL A 513 29.98 -14.44 -14.65
N ALA A 514 30.87 -14.66 -15.63
CA ALA A 514 30.71 -14.17 -17.01
C ALA A 514 30.27 -12.69 -17.07
N ASN A 515 29.26 -12.37 -17.88
CA ASN A 515 28.73 -11.01 -18.02
C ASN A 515 27.74 -10.62 -16.90
N GLN A 516 27.24 -11.59 -16.12
CA GLN A 516 26.18 -11.44 -15.09
C GLN A 516 26.67 -10.77 -13.80
N GLN A 517 27.58 -9.80 -13.93
CA GLN A 517 28.20 -9.06 -12.84
C GLN A 517 27.62 -7.67 -12.64
N ARG A 518 26.99 -7.07 -13.66
CA ARG A 518 26.67 -5.63 -13.67
C ARG A 518 25.36 -5.32 -14.39
N PHE A 519 24.61 -4.41 -13.79
CA PHE A 519 23.41 -3.79 -14.36
C PHE A 519 23.53 -2.28 -14.19
N ASN A 520 23.31 -1.50 -15.25
CA ASN A 520 23.23 -0.03 -15.25
C ASN A 520 22.71 0.47 -16.62
N ASN A 521 22.59 1.78 -16.82
CA ASN A 521 22.04 2.37 -18.04
C ASN A 521 22.88 2.16 -19.34
N THR A 522 24.06 1.54 -19.25
CA THR A 522 24.93 1.19 -20.39
C THR A 522 25.12 -0.31 -20.64
N THR A 523 24.62 -1.18 -19.77
CA THR A 523 24.64 -2.64 -19.98
C THR A 523 23.49 -3.09 -20.89
N VAL A 524 23.48 -4.37 -21.25
CA VAL A 524 22.29 -5.11 -21.71
C VAL A 524 22.21 -6.31 -20.76
N PRO A 525 21.13 -6.49 -19.97
CA PRO A 525 19.98 -5.59 -19.74
C PRO A 525 20.39 -4.21 -19.21
N SER A 526 19.50 -3.21 -19.27
CA SER A 526 19.87 -1.80 -19.03
C SER A 526 18.88 -1.07 -18.13
N SER A 527 19.38 -0.44 -17.06
CA SER A 527 18.57 0.30 -16.06
C SER A 527 17.98 1.63 -16.56
N LYS A 528 17.41 1.63 -17.75
CA LYS A 528 16.62 2.72 -18.31
C LYS A 528 15.16 2.52 -17.91
N LEU A 529 14.42 3.61 -17.89
CA LEU A 529 12.96 3.56 -17.87
C LEU A 529 12.43 3.05 -19.23
N TYR A 530 11.20 2.54 -19.28
CA TYR A 530 10.50 2.18 -20.54
C TYR A 530 10.44 3.37 -21.52
N SER A 531 10.46 4.60 -21.02
CA SER A 531 10.64 5.83 -21.81
C SER A 531 12.02 6.00 -22.48
N GLY A 532 12.93 5.03 -22.34
CA GLY A 532 14.32 5.08 -22.78
C GLY A 532 15.23 5.97 -21.93
N ALA A 533 14.70 6.61 -20.87
CA ALA A 533 15.44 7.55 -20.04
C ALA A 533 16.47 6.83 -19.15
N ALA A 534 17.74 7.26 -19.23
CA ALA A 534 18.82 6.70 -18.42
C ALA A 534 18.66 7.05 -16.93
N THR A 535 18.69 6.03 -16.07
CA THR A 535 18.61 6.19 -14.62
C THR A 535 19.97 5.97 -13.95
N PRO A 536 20.20 6.44 -12.72
CA PRO A 536 21.41 6.13 -11.95
C PRO A 536 21.34 4.79 -11.19
N ALA A 537 20.28 3.99 -11.38
CA ALA A 537 20.20 2.67 -10.77
C ALA A 537 21.32 1.76 -11.31
N SER A 538 22.00 1.04 -10.42
CA SER A 538 23.05 0.10 -10.80
C SER A 538 23.23 -1.00 -9.77
N LEU A 539 23.44 -2.23 -10.23
CA LEU A 539 23.89 -3.36 -9.42
C LEU A 539 25.30 -3.76 -9.87
N THR A 540 26.16 -4.14 -8.92
CA THR A 540 27.42 -4.83 -9.18
C THR A 540 27.60 -5.97 -8.18
N GLN A 541 27.60 -7.21 -8.69
CA GLN A 541 27.75 -8.44 -7.93
C GLN A 541 29.00 -9.17 -8.41
N THR A 542 29.92 -9.48 -7.48
CA THR A 542 31.20 -10.15 -7.79
C THR A 542 31.39 -11.47 -7.04
N GLY A 543 30.51 -11.80 -6.09
CA GLY A 543 30.45 -13.11 -5.47
C GLY A 543 29.50 -14.05 -6.21
N GLY A 544 29.74 -15.36 -6.09
CA GLY A 544 28.81 -16.39 -6.57
C GLY A 544 27.53 -16.46 -5.74
N CYS A 545 26.67 -17.43 -6.09
CA CYS A 545 25.44 -17.74 -5.35
C CYS A 545 25.71 -18.03 -3.87
N ALA A 546 24.87 -17.47 -2.98
CA ALA A 546 24.97 -17.69 -1.53
C ALA A 546 23.63 -17.39 -0.84
N ALA A 547 23.39 -18.03 0.31
CA ALA A 547 22.22 -17.76 1.16
C ALA A 547 22.15 -16.30 1.67
N THR A 548 23.24 -15.54 1.57
CA THR A 548 23.25 -14.07 1.62
C THR A 548 24.23 -13.55 0.59
N MET A 549 23.77 -12.68 -0.31
CA MET A 549 24.58 -12.04 -1.35
C MET A 549 24.75 -10.55 -1.05
N THR A 550 25.93 -10.01 -1.35
CA THR A 550 26.32 -8.64 -0.96
C THR A 550 26.71 -7.78 -2.17
N PRO A 551 25.76 -7.40 -3.03
CA PRO A 551 26.03 -6.55 -4.17
C PRO A 551 26.33 -5.12 -3.72
N THR A 552 27.10 -4.39 -4.52
CA THR A 552 27.07 -2.93 -4.48
C THR A 552 25.86 -2.46 -5.28
N LEU A 553 24.92 -1.80 -4.61
CA LEU A 553 23.75 -1.18 -5.24
C LEU A 553 23.90 0.34 -5.23
N THR A 554 23.50 0.98 -6.32
CA THR A 554 23.17 2.41 -6.38
C THR A 554 21.73 2.49 -6.88
N GLY A 555 20.88 3.30 -6.25
CA GLY A 555 19.49 3.45 -6.68
C GLY A 555 19.28 4.76 -7.42
N ALA A 556 18.14 5.41 -7.19
CA ALA A 556 18.05 6.81 -7.58
C ALA A 556 19.14 7.54 -6.80
N ASN A 557 19.96 8.32 -7.49
CA ASN A 557 20.72 9.38 -6.85
C ASN A 557 19.75 10.53 -6.53
N THR A 558 18.74 10.21 -5.72
CA THR A 558 18.31 11.08 -4.65
C THR A 558 19.54 11.32 -3.76
N THR A 559 20.35 12.26 -4.22
CA THR A 559 20.64 13.43 -3.40
C THR A 559 19.32 13.87 -2.77
N VAL A 560 18.89 13.23 -1.67
CA VAL A 560 17.60 13.53 -1.04
C VAL A 560 17.73 14.97 -0.58
N VAL A 561 16.96 15.82 -1.24
CA VAL A 561 17.46 17.07 -1.82
C VAL A 561 17.82 18.07 -0.71
N ALA A 562 19.07 17.95 -0.23
CA ALA A 562 19.46 18.43 1.09
C ALA A 562 19.41 19.96 1.14
N GLY A 563 18.39 20.46 1.83
CA GLY A 563 17.88 21.80 1.66
C GLY A 563 18.51 22.82 2.60
N THR A 564 18.82 24.00 2.06
CA THR A 564 19.17 25.17 2.85
C THR A 564 17.91 25.89 3.31
N TYR A 565 17.88 26.33 4.57
CA TYR A 565 16.75 27.01 5.16
C TYR A 565 16.68 28.49 4.76
N SER A 566 15.45 28.94 4.52
CA SER A 566 15.07 30.32 4.24
C SER A 566 14.08 30.80 5.30
N PRO A 567 14.54 31.57 6.30
CA PRO A 567 13.66 32.15 7.31
C PRO A 567 12.77 33.23 6.69
N LEU A 568 11.49 33.25 7.06
CA LEU A 568 10.55 34.31 6.71
C LEU A 568 10.15 35.11 7.96
N THR A 569 9.65 36.33 7.75
CA THR A 569 8.79 36.95 8.77
C THR A 569 7.43 36.24 8.69
N PRO A 570 6.84 35.75 9.79
CA PRO A 570 5.62 34.94 9.75
C PRO A 570 4.44 35.57 8.98
N VAL A 571 3.81 34.81 8.07
CA VAL A 571 2.65 35.23 7.25
C VAL A 571 1.52 34.20 7.30
N ARG A 572 0.28 34.65 7.46
CA ARG A 572 -0.91 33.77 7.39
C ARG A 572 -1.25 33.41 5.93
N LEU A 573 -1.35 32.11 5.65
CA LEU A 573 -1.76 31.56 4.35
C LEU A 573 -3.20 31.01 4.37
N LEU A 574 -3.73 30.64 5.54
CA LEU A 574 -5.10 30.16 5.72
C LEU A 574 -5.70 30.70 7.03
N ASP A 575 -6.98 31.09 6.97
CA ASP A 575 -7.84 31.33 8.13
C ASP A 575 -9.25 30.81 7.79
N THR A 576 -9.61 29.60 8.23
CA THR A 576 -10.92 29.01 7.86
C THR A 576 -12.11 29.68 8.54
N ARG A 577 -11.89 30.45 9.61
CA ARG A 577 -12.93 31.16 10.36
C ARG A 577 -13.64 32.23 9.53
N SER A 578 -12.92 32.78 8.54
CA SER A 578 -13.44 33.67 7.50
C SER A 578 -14.04 32.94 6.28
N GLY A 579 -14.22 31.62 6.36
CA GLY A 579 -14.73 30.77 5.29
C GLY A 579 -15.46 29.56 5.85
N ALA A 580 -15.19 28.37 5.31
CA ALA A 580 -15.78 27.11 5.79
C ALA A 580 -14.77 26.31 6.63
N PRO A 581 -15.16 25.84 7.84
CA PRO A 581 -14.33 24.95 8.67
C PRO A 581 -14.00 23.66 7.92
N VAL A 582 -12.99 22.94 8.41
CA VAL A 582 -12.67 21.61 7.90
C VAL A 582 -13.65 20.62 8.56
N PRO A 583 -14.48 19.89 7.79
CA PRO A 583 -15.50 19.01 8.36
C PRO A 583 -14.87 17.84 9.14
N ALA A 584 -15.68 17.16 9.94
CA ALA A 584 -15.26 15.93 10.63
C ALA A 584 -14.72 14.92 9.60
N LYS A 585 -13.56 14.32 9.88
CA LYS A 585 -12.87 13.37 8.98
C LYS A 585 -12.56 13.91 7.58
N GLY A 586 -12.59 15.22 7.37
CA GLY A 586 -12.31 15.87 6.09
C GLY A 586 -10.91 16.47 5.97
N THR A 587 -10.47 16.73 4.74
CA THR A 587 -9.20 17.39 4.43
C THR A 587 -9.40 18.77 3.80
N ARG A 588 -8.51 19.71 4.13
CA ARG A 588 -8.36 21.00 3.45
C ARG A 588 -6.97 21.09 2.81
N THR A 589 -6.94 21.16 1.49
CA THR A 589 -5.72 21.49 0.73
C THR A 589 -5.43 22.99 0.81
N VAL A 590 -4.15 23.34 0.93
CA VAL A 590 -3.64 24.72 1.04
C VAL A 590 -2.51 24.88 0.02
N GLN A 591 -2.59 25.88 -0.87
CA GLN A 591 -1.46 26.28 -1.71
C GLN A 591 -0.42 27.00 -0.84
N ILE A 592 0.83 26.53 -0.87
CA ILE A 592 1.91 27.12 -0.07
C ILE A 592 2.92 27.85 -0.96
N THR A 593 3.36 27.24 -2.07
CA THR A 593 4.35 27.85 -2.97
C THR A 593 3.78 29.05 -3.71
N GLY A 594 4.64 30.02 -4.03
CA GLY A 594 4.26 31.29 -4.64
C GLY A 594 3.42 32.20 -3.72
N ARG A 595 3.33 31.93 -2.41
CA ARG A 595 2.54 32.70 -1.44
C ARG A 595 3.37 33.03 -0.19
N GLY A 596 3.08 34.18 0.42
CA GLY A 596 3.69 34.58 1.71
C GLY A 596 5.22 34.70 1.74
N GLY A 597 5.88 34.79 0.58
CA GLY A 597 7.35 34.79 0.47
C GLY A 597 7.97 33.39 0.26
N VAL A 598 7.16 32.33 0.18
CA VAL A 598 7.61 31.01 -0.27
C VAL A 598 7.79 31.03 -1.80
N LEU A 599 8.90 30.46 -2.27
CA LEU A 599 9.23 30.36 -3.69
C LEU A 599 8.31 29.40 -4.45
N ALA A 600 8.55 29.23 -5.75
CA ALA A 600 7.82 28.31 -6.61
C ALA A 600 8.17 26.82 -6.32
N VAL A 601 7.35 25.90 -6.81
CA VAL A 601 7.41 24.45 -6.46
C VAL A 601 8.63 23.72 -7.04
N ASP A 602 9.21 24.25 -8.12
CA ASP A 602 10.51 23.85 -8.64
C ASP A 602 11.66 24.16 -7.65
N GLN A 603 11.53 25.18 -6.79
CA GLN A 603 12.61 25.68 -5.92
C GLN A 603 12.52 25.23 -4.45
N VAL A 604 11.36 24.72 -4.01
CA VAL A 604 11.07 24.37 -2.60
C VAL A 604 10.95 22.86 -2.42
N ASP A 605 11.54 22.31 -1.35
CA ASP A 605 11.30 20.92 -0.91
C ASP A 605 10.25 20.86 0.20
N SER A 606 10.51 21.57 1.31
CA SER A 606 9.71 21.51 2.53
C SER A 606 9.41 22.90 3.08
N VAL A 607 8.33 23.03 3.84
CA VAL A 607 7.88 24.30 4.45
C VAL A 607 7.78 24.16 5.97
N VAL A 608 8.05 25.26 6.66
CA VAL A 608 7.92 25.37 8.12
C VAL A 608 6.71 26.26 8.40
N ILE A 609 5.66 25.66 8.97
CA ILE A 609 4.37 26.32 9.23
C ILE A 609 3.97 26.12 10.69
N ASN A 610 3.33 27.12 11.30
CA ASN A 610 2.62 26.95 12.56
C ASN A 610 1.15 26.66 12.24
N ALA A 611 0.69 25.44 12.54
CA ALA A 611 -0.68 25.01 12.32
C ALA A 611 -1.46 25.12 13.63
N THR A 612 -2.53 25.92 13.65
CA THR A 612 -3.33 26.17 14.86
C THR A 612 -4.77 25.71 14.67
N ALA A 613 -5.21 24.72 15.43
CA ALA A 613 -6.63 24.38 15.57
C ALA A 613 -7.33 25.44 16.44
N VAL A 614 -8.47 25.93 15.98
CA VAL A 614 -9.34 26.91 16.65
C VAL A 614 -10.79 26.49 16.47
N GLN A 615 -11.68 26.86 17.41
CA GLN A 615 -13.13 26.62 17.32
C GLN A 615 -13.49 25.14 17.01
N SER A 616 -12.70 24.21 17.54
CA SER A 616 -12.94 22.77 17.44
C SER A 616 -14.29 22.41 18.08
N ARG A 617 -15.07 21.54 17.44
CA ARG A 617 -16.38 21.10 17.97
C ARG A 617 -16.30 19.82 18.81
N SER A 618 -15.16 19.15 18.80
CA SER A 618 -14.88 17.90 19.52
C SER A 618 -13.39 17.75 19.80
N ASN A 619 -13.01 16.86 20.73
CA ASN A 619 -11.63 16.42 20.87
C ASN A 619 -11.12 15.77 19.56
N GLY A 620 -9.83 15.87 19.27
CA GLY A 620 -9.23 15.13 18.17
C GLY A 620 -7.81 15.57 17.84
N TYR A 621 -7.45 15.44 16.57
CA TYR A 621 -6.12 15.77 16.06
C TYR A 621 -6.18 16.30 14.63
N ALA A 622 -5.06 16.86 14.16
CA ALA A 622 -4.84 17.15 12.76
C ALA A 622 -3.58 16.47 12.23
N THR A 623 -3.65 16.03 10.98
CA THR A 623 -2.52 15.50 10.21
C THR A 623 -2.21 16.46 9.07
N VAL A 624 -0.95 16.82 8.94
CA VAL A 624 -0.44 17.82 8.00
C VAL A 624 0.58 17.13 7.10
N TYR A 625 0.28 17.03 5.81
CA TYR A 625 0.98 16.15 4.88
C TYR A 625 1.05 16.74 3.46
N PRO A 626 1.90 16.23 2.56
CA PRO A 626 2.02 16.77 1.20
C PRO A 626 0.67 16.72 0.45
N GLY A 627 0.44 17.71 -0.41
CA GLY A 627 -0.73 17.66 -1.29
C GLY A 627 -0.55 16.63 -2.41
N GLY A 628 -1.58 15.81 -2.65
CA GLY A 628 -1.57 14.76 -3.68
C GLY A 628 -1.08 13.38 -3.22
N THR A 629 -0.65 13.21 -1.96
CA THR A 629 -0.33 11.88 -1.40
C THR A 629 -1.49 11.32 -0.58
N ALA A 630 -1.42 10.02 -0.25
CA ALA A 630 -2.25 9.39 0.76
C ALA A 630 -2.11 10.07 2.15
N LEU A 631 -3.09 9.81 3.03
CA LEU A 631 -3.15 10.35 4.40
C LEU A 631 -2.26 9.52 5.36
N PRO A 632 -1.22 10.10 5.99
CA PRO A 632 -0.39 9.38 6.96
C PRO A 632 -1.11 9.09 8.29
N SER A 633 -0.68 8.03 8.99
CA SER A 633 -1.14 7.67 10.35
C SER A 633 -0.49 8.47 11.49
N ALA A 634 0.35 9.46 11.15
CA ALA A 634 0.94 10.42 12.08
C ALA A 634 -0.07 11.52 12.47
N SER A 635 0.03 12.06 13.68
CA SER A 635 -0.74 13.23 14.11
C SER A 635 0.20 14.38 14.46
N ASN A 636 0.00 15.57 13.89
CA ASN A 636 0.87 16.72 14.09
C ASN A 636 0.45 17.57 15.29
N LEU A 637 -0.85 17.78 15.50
CA LEU A 637 -1.36 18.44 16.71
C LEU A 637 -2.59 17.72 17.26
N ASN A 638 -2.69 17.62 18.57
CA ASN A 638 -3.83 17.04 19.30
C ASN A 638 -4.51 18.16 20.09
N PHE A 639 -5.83 18.26 20.02
CA PHE A 639 -6.59 19.38 20.59
C PHE A 639 -7.87 18.92 21.30
N PRO A 640 -8.28 19.60 22.38
CA PRO A 640 -9.59 19.41 22.99
C PRO A 640 -10.69 20.03 22.12
N GLY A 641 -11.93 19.63 22.38
CA GLY A 641 -13.12 20.35 21.91
C GLY A 641 -13.21 21.75 22.51
N ASN A 642 -13.87 22.66 21.81
CA ASN A 642 -14.02 24.08 22.15
C ASN A 642 -12.67 24.81 22.36
N THR A 643 -11.60 24.43 21.65
CA THR A 643 -10.31 25.12 21.80
C THR A 643 -10.36 26.55 21.26
N SER A 644 -9.84 27.50 22.04
CA SER A 644 -9.60 28.87 21.59
C SER A 644 -8.33 29.00 20.73
N GLY A 645 -7.47 27.98 20.72
CA GLY A 645 -6.22 27.97 19.97
C GLY A 645 -5.26 26.91 20.49
N THR A 646 -5.02 25.86 19.70
CA THR A 646 -4.03 24.82 19.95
C THR A 646 -3.05 24.77 18.77
N PRO A 647 -1.87 25.41 18.89
CA PRO A 647 -0.85 25.44 17.84
C PRO A 647 0.19 24.32 18.00
N ASN A 648 0.76 23.88 16.88
CA ASN A 648 2.08 23.25 16.85
C ASN A 648 2.83 23.69 15.59
N LEU A 649 4.15 23.81 15.70
CA LEU A 649 5.01 23.95 14.52
C LEU A 649 5.04 22.63 13.73
N VAL A 650 5.11 22.72 12.41
CA VAL A 650 5.21 21.57 11.52
C VAL A 650 6.25 21.87 10.45
N VAL A 651 7.16 20.93 10.22
CA VAL A 651 7.94 20.85 8.98
C VAL A 651 7.30 19.77 8.12
N VAL A 652 6.93 20.11 6.89
CA VAL A 652 6.24 19.21 5.96
C VAL A 652 6.74 19.42 4.55
N ARG A 653 6.96 18.32 3.82
CA ARG A 653 7.31 18.34 2.41
C ARG A 653 6.15 18.87 1.57
N VAL A 654 6.44 19.66 0.55
CA VAL A 654 5.40 20.21 -0.34
C VAL A 654 5.05 19.17 -1.40
N GLY A 655 3.75 19.06 -1.73
CA GLY A 655 3.27 18.23 -2.83
C GLY A 655 3.75 18.72 -4.20
N THR A 656 3.68 17.87 -5.22
CA THR A 656 4.11 18.17 -6.60
C THR A 656 3.43 19.41 -7.21
N THR A 657 2.23 19.75 -6.74
CA THR A 657 1.45 20.94 -7.14
C THR A 657 1.72 22.19 -6.29
N GLY A 658 2.65 22.14 -5.33
CA GLY A 658 2.96 23.27 -4.45
C GLY A 658 2.06 23.36 -3.20
N THR A 659 1.35 22.29 -2.88
CA THR A 659 0.28 22.23 -1.89
C THR A 659 0.63 21.38 -0.66
N VAL A 660 -0.06 21.66 0.45
CA VAL A 660 -0.06 20.88 1.70
C VAL A 660 -1.51 20.62 2.11
N ASN A 661 -1.79 19.40 2.57
CA ASN A 661 -3.09 18.98 3.08
C ASN A 661 -3.15 19.07 4.61
N ILE A 662 -4.32 19.43 5.15
CA ILE A 662 -4.64 19.40 6.58
C ILE A 662 -5.90 18.56 6.77
N TYR A 663 -5.76 17.37 7.35
CA TYR A 663 -6.85 16.46 7.70
C TYR A 663 -7.33 16.73 9.14
N ASN A 664 -8.65 16.77 9.33
CA ASN A 664 -9.30 16.88 10.64
C ASN A 664 -9.72 15.49 11.14
N GLY A 665 -8.91 14.90 12.03
CA GLY A 665 -9.19 13.58 12.61
C GLY A 665 -10.31 13.55 13.66
N SER A 666 -10.88 14.70 14.03
CA SER A 666 -11.96 14.82 15.03
C SER A 666 -13.35 14.47 14.47
N THR A 667 -14.33 14.26 15.35
CA THR A 667 -15.73 13.91 14.98
C THR A 667 -16.63 15.11 14.73
N GLY A 668 -16.15 16.34 14.97
CA GLY A 668 -16.81 17.58 14.62
C GLY A 668 -15.99 18.42 13.63
N ALA A 669 -16.61 19.42 13.03
CA ALA A 669 -15.88 20.39 12.21
C ALA A 669 -14.93 21.24 13.08
N THR A 670 -13.72 21.52 12.58
CA THR A 670 -12.69 22.31 13.28
C THR A 670 -12.12 23.35 12.34
N ASP A 671 -11.81 24.53 12.87
CA ASP A 671 -11.21 25.63 12.13
C ASP A 671 -9.67 25.62 12.28
N TYR A 672 -8.96 26.07 11.24
CA TYR A 672 -7.50 26.04 11.19
C TYR A 672 -6.91 27.36 10.70
N LEU A 673 -5.82 27.76 11.37
CA LEU A 673 -4.92 28.82 10.94
C LEU A 673 -3.61 28.19 10.46
N VAL A 674 -3.07 28.71 9.35
CA VAL A 674 -1.76 28.29 8.83
C VAL A 674 -0.88 29.51 8.67
N ASP A 675 0.15 29.62 9.50
CA ASP A 675 1.13 30.71 9.49
C ASP A 675 2.49 30.17 9.01
N VAL A 676 2.94 30.52 7.81
CA VAL A 676 4.26 30.11 7.31
C VAL A 676 5.36 30.95 7.94
N VAL A 677 6.44 30.31 8.40
CA VAL A 677 7.58 30.96 9.08
C VAL A 677 8.93 30.75 8.37
N GLY A 678 8.96 29.85 7.38
CA GLY A 678 10.12 29.64 6.51
C GLY A 678 9.94 28.45 5.58
N TYR A 679 10.95 28.16 4.77
CA TYR A 679 10.98 27.01 3.86
C TYR A 679 12.41 26.50 3.64
N TYR A 680 12.52 25.23 3.24
CA TYR A 680 13.76 24.62 2.78
C TYR A 680 13.79 24.62 1.25
N ARG A 681 14.88 25.16 0.71
CA ARG A 681 15.17 25.17 -0.73
C ARG A 681 15.58 23.79 -1.20
N LYS A 682 15.51 23.54 -2.51
CA LYS A 682 16.20 22.39 -3.11
C LYS A 682 17.72 22.60 -3.12
N ALA A 683 18.46 21.49 -3.17
CA ALA A 683 19.91 21.41 -3.05
C ALA A 683 20.65 22.22 -4.12
N GLY A 684 21.94 22.48 -3.89
CA GLY A 684 22.74 23.40 -4.71
C GLY A 684 22.40 24.88 -4.53
N THR A 685 21.18 25.20 -4.03
CA THR A 685 20.74 26.59 -3.84
C THR A 685 21.31 27.22 -2.56
N PRO A 686 21.93 28.41 -2.62
CA PRO A 686 22.37 29.15 -1.44
C PRO A 686 21.22 29.45 -0.46
N GLY A 687 21.54 29.36 0.84
CA GLY A 687 20.65 29.62 1.97
C GLY A 687 21.37 29.33 3.29
N SER A 688 20.64 29.23 4.40
CA SER A 688 21.26 28.99 5.71
C SER A 688 21.27 27.49 6.07
N ARG A 689 22.41 27.00 6.54
CA ARG A 689 22.58 25.64 7.08
C ARG A 689 22.30 25.63 8.59
N PHE A 690 21.87 24.49 9.11
CA PHE A 690 21.56 24.28 10.54
C PHE A 690 22.80 23.86 11.34
N SER A 691 22.82 24.27 12.61
CA SER A 691 23.74 23.77 13.62
C SER A 691 22.94 23.42 14.88
N PRO A 692 22.80 22.13 15.23
CA PRO A 692 22.13 21.69 16.44
C PRO A 692 22.99 21.93 17.69
N MET A 693 22.34 21.98 18.86
CA MET A 693 23.02 21.99 20.15
C MET A 693 22.19 21.31 21.24
N SER A 694 22.86 20.84 22.29
CA SER A 694 22.20 20.37 23.51
C SER A 694 21.34 21.51 24.10
N PRO A 695 20.05 21.27 24.42
CA PRO A 695 19.12 22.34 24.76
C PRO A 695 19.56 23.23 25.92
N LYS A 696 19.60 24.55 25.69
CA LYS A 696 20.08 25.54 26.67
C LYS A 696 19.02 26.60 26.97
N ARG A 697 18.61 26.71 28.23
CA ARG A 697 17.75 27.79 28.71
C ARG A 697 18.52 29.12 28.69
N ILE A 698 17.99 30.11 27.97
CA ILE A 698 18.53 31.48 27.88
C ILE A 698 17.59 32.55 28.46
N LEU A 699 16.34 32.16 28.73
CA LEU A 699 15.37 32.98 29.45
C LEU A 699 14.63 32.09 30.44
N ASP A 700 14.56 32.55 31.69
CA ASP A 700 13.54 32.13 32.66
C ASP A 700 13.09 33.40 33.38
N THR A 701 11.79 33.67 33.37
CA THR A 701 11.23 34.84 34.07
C THR A 701 10.50 34.47 35.36
N ARG A 702 10.45 33.19 35.74
CA ARG A 702 9.74 32.73 36.96
C ARG A 702 10.40 33.21 38.26
N SER A 703 11.68 33.52 38.22
CA SER A 703 12.45 34.16 39.30
C SER A 703 12.45 35.69 39.24
N GLY A 704 11.57 36.31 38.44
CA GLY A 704 11.49 37.75 38.26
C GLY A 704 10.11 38.21 37.77
N ALA A 705 10.06 39.37 37.11
CA ALA A 705 8.81 39.92 36.61
C ALA A 705 8.22 39.10 35.44
N ALA A 706 6.93 38.76 35.55
CA ALA A 706 6.14 38.24 34.44
C ALA A 706 5.96 39.29 33.33
N LEU A 707 5.80 38.85 32.09
CA LEU A 707 5.50 39.75 30.96
C LEU A 707 4.02 40.17 31.03
N GLY A 708 3.78 41.48 31.06
CA GLY A 708 2.44 42.07 31.19
C GLY A 708 1.60 42.05 29.90
N ALA A 709 0.40 42.61 29.99
CA ALA A 709 -0.54 42.72 28.86
C ALA A 709 -0.07 43.82 27.90
N GLY A 710 -0.08 43.54 26.60
CA GLY A 710 0.43 44.45 25.58
C GLY A 710 1.95 44.66 25.60
N ALA A 711 2.69 43.96 26.48
CA ALA A 711 4.11 44.18 26.70
C ALA A 711 4.99 43.32 25.79
N GLU A 712 6.22 43.79 25.54
CA GLU A 712 7.22 43.11 24.73
C GLU A 712 8.51 42.85 25.53
N ARG A 713 8.99 41.61 25.53
CA ARG A 713 10.33 41.24 26.02
C ARG A 713 11.31 41.21 24.86
N VAL A 714 12.40 41.95 24.97
CA VAL A 714 13.58 41.76 24.09
C VAL A 714 14.46 40.65 24.67
N LEU A 715 14.98 39.79 23.81
CA LEU A 715 15.89 38.70 24.17
C LEU A 715 17.06 38.65 23.16
N THR A 716 18.29 38.74 23.66
CA THR A 716 19.49 38.46 22.86
C THR A 716 19.64 36.96 22.70
N VAL A 717 19.52 36.48 21.45
CA VAL A 717 19.56 35.06 21.10
C VAL A 717 20.86 34.66 20.40
N ALA A 718 21.59 35.62 19.81
CA ALA A 718 22.82 35.41 19.07
C ALA A 718 23.91 36.43 19.47
N GLY A 719 25.18 36.08 19.33
CA GLY A 719 26.31 36.98 19.66
C GLY A 719 26.51 37.26 21.14
N GLY A 720 25.99 36.39 22.02
CA GLY A 720 26.07 36.53 23.47
C GLY A 720 26.05 35.18 24.20
N ALA A 721 25.66 35.17 25.47
CA ALA A 721 25.74 34.00 26.35
C ALA A 721 24.86 32.78 25.93
N SER A 722 24.07 32.87 24.86
CA SER A 722 23.33 31.74 24.29
C SER A 722 24.25 30.64 23.73
N GLY A 723 25.42 30.99 23.21
CA GLY A 723 26.28 30.09 22.43
C GLY A 723 25.98 30.05 20.93
N VAL A 724 24.97 30.80 20.48
CA VAL A 724 24.68 31.02 19.05
C VAL A 724 25.58 32.15 18.52
N PRO A 725 26.30 31.97 17.41
CA PRO A 725 27.22 32.97 16.87
C PRO A 725 26.50 34.20 16.33
N SER A 726 27.19 35.35 16.29
CA SER A 726 26.64 36.64 15.85
C SER A 726 26.23 36.70 14.38
N ASN A 727 26.70 35.76 13.55
CA ASN A 727 26.33 35.63 12.13
C ASN A 727 25.11 34.71 11.87
N ALA A 728 24.43 34.24 12.93
CA ALA A 728 23.23 33.44 12.79
C ALA A 728 22.09 34.24 12.15
N THR A 729 21.48 33.68 11.12
CA THR A 729 20.34 34.25 10.37
C THR A 729 19.00 33.86 10.97
N GLY A 730 18.94 32.75 11.70
CA GLY A 730 17.77 32.28 12.42
C GLY A 730 18.14 31.48 13.67
N VAL A 731 17.22 31.40 14.63
CA VAL A 731 17.36 30.59 15.85
C VAL A 731 16.18 29.61 15.96
N VAL A 732 16.46 28.42 16.49
CA VAL A 732 15.45 27.41 16.84
C VAL A 732 15.45 27.24 18.35
N MET A 733 14.31 27.52 18.98
CA MET A 733 14.14 27.46 20.43
C MET A 733 12.74 26.99 20.80
N ASN A 734 12.61 26.19 21.85
CA ASN A 734 11.30 25.91 22.45
C ASN A 734 10.93 27.09 23.37
N VAL A 735 9.75 27.67 23.16
CA VAL A 735 9.28 28.82 23.96
C VAL A 735 8.07 28.38 24.77
N THR A 736 8.13 28.59 26.08
CA THR A 736 7.10 28.16 27.03
C THR A 736 6.48 29.37 27.73
N ALA A 737 5.15 29.46 27.74
CA ALA A 737 4.37 30.37 28.57
C ALA A 737 3.86 29.63 29.82
N ALA A 738 4.05 30.22 31.01
CA ALA A 738 3.75 29.60 32.29
C ALA A 738 3.04 30.56 33.26
N ASN A 739 2.20 30.00 34.14
CA ASN A 739 1.39 30.72 35.15
C ASN A 739 0.55 31.87 34.54
N ALA A 740 -0.02 31.66 33.36
CA ALA A 740 -0.75 32.71 32.64
C ALA A 740 -2.08 33.07 33.33
N THR A 741 -2.28 34.35 33.62
CA THR A 741 -3.46 34.86 34.34
C THR A 741 -4.67 35.14 33.45
N ALA A 742 -4.50 35.15 32.11
CA ALA A 742 -5.58 35.27 31.15
C ALA A 742 -5.31 34.47 29.87
N ALA A 743 -6.37 34.16 29.12
CA ALA A 743 -6.25 33.63 27.77
C ALA A 743 -5.56 34.66 26.85
N SER A 744 -4.49 34.25 26.17
CA SER A 744 -3.62 35.12 25.40
C SER A 744 -2.79 34.31 24.40
N TYR A 745 -1.93 34.99 23.64
CA TYR A 745 -0.99 34.44 22.69
C TYR A 745 0.37 35.13 22.80
N LEU A 746 1.41 34.44 22.33
CA LEU A 746 2.74 35.00 22.16
C LEU A 746 3.10 35.11 20.67
N THR A 747 3.57 36.29 20.25
CA THR A 747 4.21 36.49 18.94
C THR A 747 5.71 36.68 19.13
N VAL A 748 6.53 35.87 18.46
CA VAL A 748 7.99 35.92 18.49
C VAL A 748 8.52 36.27 17.10
N TYR A 749 9.40 37.28 17.03
CA TYR A 749 9.83 37.87 15.76
C TYR A 749 11.20 38.58 15.90
N PRO A 750 11.96 38.76 14.81
CA PRO A 750 13.24 39.48 14.84
C PRO A 750 13.10 40.92 15.33
N ALA A 751 14.05 41.37 16.16
CA ALA A 751 14.21 42.78 16.48
C ALA A 751 14.52 43.63 15.23
N GLY A 752 14.05 44.87 15.21
CA GLY A 752 14.18 45.77 14.05
C GLY A 752 13.15 45.51 12.92
N ARG A 753 12.19 44.61 13.11
CA ARG A 753 11.04 44.41 12.20
C ARG A 753 9.72 44.76 12.90
N ALA A 754 8.71 45.09 12.10
CA ALA A 754 7.34 45.23 12.58
C ALA A 754 6.80 43.89 13.12
N ARG A 755 5.93 43.94 14.14
CA ARG A 755 5.35 42.74 14.74
C ARG A 755 4.35 42.07 13.78
N PRO A 756 4.47 40.76 13.49
CA PRO A 756 3.47 40.01 12.74
C PRO A 756 2.08 40.00 13.39
N THR A 757 1.05 39.72 12.59
CA THR A 757 -0.33 39.44 13.05
C THR A 757 -0.56 37.98 13.45
N THR A 758 0.49 37.16 13.40
CA THR A 758 0.49 35.72 13.70
C THR A 758 0.85 35.45 15.16
N SER A 759 0.65 34.20 15.60
CA SER A 759 0.96 33.71 16.95
C SER A 759 1.84 32.46 16.86
N ASN A 760 2.83 32.33 17.75
CA ASN A 760 3.61 31.10 17.88
C ASN A 760 2.94 30.11 18.84
N LEU A 761 2.58 30.56 20.05
CA LEU A 761 1.82 29.77 21.02
C LEU A 761 0.59 30.54 21.52
N ASN A 762 -0.47 29.80 21.85
CA ASN A 762 -1.77 30.27 22.34
C ASN A 762 -2.12 29.48 23.60
N TRP A 763 -2.82 30.10 24.54
CA TRP A 763 -3.26 29.43 25.78
C TRP A 763 -4.58 30.03 26.31
N ALA A 764 -5.30 29.23 27.10
CA ALA A 764 -6.44 29.69 27.89
C ALA A 764 -6.00 30.10 29.31
N ALA A 765 -6.88 30.76 30.06
CA ALA A 765 -6.60 31.09 31.46
C ALA A 765 -6.48 29.80 32.30
N GLY A 766 -5.48 29.70 33.18
CA GLY A 766 -5.35 28.58 34.11
C GLY A 766 -4.98 27.22 33.50
N THR A 767 -4.50 27.16 32.26
CA THR A 767 -3.90 25.94 31.66
C THR A 767 -2.60 25.54 32.39
N PRO A 768 -2.05 24.33 32.19
CA PRO A 768 -0.62 24.11 32.42
C PRO A 768 0.24 25.08 31.61
N ALA A 769 1.55 25.06 31.85
CA ALA A 769 2.50 25.73 30.98
C ALA A 769 2.38 25.18 29.54
N VAL A 770 2.32 26.06 28.55
CA VAL A 770 2.17 25.71 27.13
C VAL A 770 3.47 26.01 26.41
N ALA A 771 3.98 25.03 25.66
CA ALA A 771 5.20 25.14 24.88
C ALA A 771 4.92 24.93 23.39
N ASN A 772 5.68 25.62 22.53
CA ASN A 772 5.76 25.32 21.10
C ASN A 772 7.18 25.64 20.60
N LEU A 773 7.66 24.88 19.62
CA LEU A 773 8.92 25.17 18.95
C LEU A 773 8.80 26.45 18.10
N VAL A 774 9.81 27.29 18.15
CA VAL A 774 9.88 28.56 17.41
C VAL A 774 11.12 28.55 16.52
N TYR A 775 10.87 28.54 15.21
CA TYR A 775 11.82 28.99 14.20
C TYR A 775 11.56 30.48 13.99
N THR A 776 12.59 31.32 14.16
CA THR A 776 12.49 32.78 13.88
C THR A 776 13.78 33.30 13.26
N PRO A 777 13.71 34.27 12.33
CA PRO A 777 14.88 35.06 11.97
C PRO A 777 15.50 35.73 13.21
N VAL A 778 16.81 35.93 13.19
CA VAL A 778 17.52 36.78 14.16
C VAL A 778 17.43 38.23 13.68
N GLY A 779 17.15 39.15 14.61
CA GLY A 779 17.03 40.57 14.33
C GLY A 779 18.28 41.39 14.63
N THR A 780 18.11 42.71 14.63
CA THR A 780 19.19 43.66 14.99
C THR A 780 19.84 43.30 16.33
N ASN A 781 21.16 43.50 16.43
CA ASN A 781 21.98 43.21 17.61
C ASN A 781 21.91 41.75 18.10
N GLY A 782 21.52 40.80 17.25
CA GLY A 782 21.36 39.39 17.62
C GLY A 782 20.10 39.10 18.43
N GLN A 783 19.04 39.93 18.29
CA GLN A 783 17.88 39.93 19.19
C GLN A 783 16.56 39.51 18.52
N VAL A 784 15.66 38.96 19.35
CA VAL A 784 14.24 38.75 19.05
C VAL A 784 13.37 39.52 20.03
N ARG A 785 12.11 39.73 19.66
CA ARG A 785 11.07 40.31 20.51
C ARG A 785 9.97 39.27 20.74
N MET A 786 9.42 39.25 21.95
CA MET A 786 8.34 38.37 22.38
C MET A 786 7.20 39.22 22.94
N PHE A 787 6.07 39.27 22.24
CA PHE A 787 4.89 40.08 22.59
C PHE A 787 3.80 39.23 23.24
N ASN A 788 3.29 39.65 24.41
CA ASN A 788 2.10 39.07 25.05
C ASN A 788 0.87 39.99 24.88
N SER A 789 -0.25 39.45 24.42
CA SER A 789 -1.45 40.25 24.15
C SER A 789 -2.25 40.65 25.40
N ARG A 790 -2.51 39.71 26.32
CA ARG A 790 -3.42 39.87 27.46
C ARG A 790 -2.89 39.21 28.73
N GLY A 791 -3.36 39.68 29.89
CA GLY A 791 -2.95 39.18 31.21
C GLY A 791 -1.44 39.29 31.46
N THR A 792 -0.96 38.52 32.43
CA THR A 792 0.47 38.32 32.71
C THR A 792 0.86 36.87 32.44
N THR A 793 2.11 36.62 32.04
CA THR A 793 2.66 35.28 31.85
C THR A 793 4.17 35.26 32.08
N HIS A 794 4.73 34.19 32.65
CA HIS A 794 6.16 33.98 32.66
C HIS A 794 6.59 33.25 31.39
N LEU A 795 7.60 33.78 30.71
CA LEU A 795 8.25 33.15 29.56
C LEU A 795 9.52 32.40 29.98
N LEU A 796 9.72 31.25 29.33
CA LEU A 796 10.98 30.52 29.29
C LEU A 796 11.36 30.32 27.81
N ALA A 797 12.67 30.32 27.51
CA ALA A 797 13.16 30.07 26.16
C ALA A 797 14.41 29.16 26.18
N ASP A 798 14.29 28.02 25.50
CA ASP A 798 15.27 26.94 25.49
C ASP A 798 15.80 26.74 24.06
N VAL A 799 17.01 27.21 23.75
CA VAL A 799 17.62 27.12 22.42
C VAL A 799 18.09 25.70 22.14
N VAL A 800 17.79 25.16 20.95
CA VAL A 800 18.15 23.80 20.51
C VAL A 800 18.97 23.78 19.22
N GLY A 801 19.13 24.92 18.56
CA GLY A 801 19.99 25.09 17.39
C GLY A 801 19.84 26.46 16.74
N TRP A 802 20.61 26.70 15.69
CA TRP A 802 20.55 27.93 14.91
C TRP A 802 20.79 27.67 13.42
N PHE A 803 20.47 28.67 12.61
CA PHE A 803 20.77 28.70 11.18
C PHE A 803 21.81 29.78 10.89
N ALA A 804 22.79 29.48 10.05
CA ALA A 804 23.81 30.42 9.58
C ALA A 804 24.28 30.07 8.16
N PRO A 805 24.87 31.00 7.39
CA PRO A 805 25.41 30.69 6.05
C PRO A 805 26.52 29.63 6.09
N ASN A 806 27.26 29.55 7.20
CA ASN A 806 28.30 28.57 7.49
C ASN A 806 27.88 27.54 8.57
N GLY A 807 26.57 27.31 8.76
CA GLY A 807 26.11 26.18 9.57
C GLY A 807 26.60 24.85 8.98
N ALA A 808 26.64 23.78 9.78
CA ALA A 808 27.21 22.51 9.32
C ALA A 808 26.25 21.75 8.38
N PHE A 809 24.97 21.63 8.75
CA PHE A 809 24.07 20.62 8.21
C PHE A 809 22.92 21.18 7.34
N VAL A 810 22.43 20.35 6.42
CA VAL A 810 21.32 20.62 5.50
C VAL A 810 20.15 19.69 5.80
N TYR A 811 18.91 20.13 5.52
CA TYR A 811 17.69 19.39 5.87
C TYR A 811 17.31 18.37 4.81
N ARG A 812 17.09 17.12 5.23
CA ARG A 812 16.64 15.99 4.42
C ARG A 812 15.21 15.63 4.85
N SER A 813 14.23 15.85 3.97
CA SER A 813 12.82 15.55 4.26
C SER A 813 12.51 14.06 4.13
N SER A 814 11.54 13.57 4.90
CA SER A 814 11.00 12.21 4.80
C SER A 814 9.46 12.23 4.75
N ALA A 815 8.86 11.11 4.36
CA ALA A 815 7.48 10.83 4.76
C ALA A 815 7.39 10.77 6.30
N PRO A 816 6.29 11.23 6.93
CA PRO A 816 6.11 11.13 8.38
C PRO A 816 6.10 9.67 8.85
N LYS A 817 7.12 9.25 9.61
CA LYS A 817 7.31 7.87 10.08
C LYS A 817 7.39 7.79 11.59
N ARG A 818 6.62 6.87 12.21
CA ARG A 818 6.73 6.58 13.64
C ARG A 818 8.04 5.84 13.93
N VAL A 819 8.91 6.46 14.71
CA VAL A 819 10.20 5.87 15.13
C VAL A 819 10.23 5.51 16.61
N ILE A 820 9.32 6.08 17.41
CA ILE A 820 9.04 5.64 18.79
C ILE A 820 7.53 5.50 18.95
N ASP A 821 7.09 4.38 19.50
CA ASP A 821 5.86 4.27 20.28
C ASP A 821 6.19 3.49 21.55
N THR A 822 5.46 3.74 22.63
CA THR A 822 5.63 3.02 23.90
C THR A 822 4.37 2.25 24.31
N ARG A 823 3.33 2.28 23.46
CA ARG A 823 2.09 1.50 23.59
C ARG A 823 2.19 0.15 22.87
N VAL A 824 3.12 0.08 21.92
CA VAL A 824 3.55 -1.09 21.12
C VAL A 824 5.08 -1.01 20.99
N PRO A 825 5.82 -2.11 20.75
CA PRO A 825 7.28 -2.10 20.74
C PRO A 825 7.88 -1.50 19.45
N ILE A 826 7.75 -0.17 19.27
CA ILE A 826 8.36 0.57 18.14
C ILE A 826 9.47 1.47 18.70
N GLY A 827 10.72 1.21 18.32
CA GLY A 827 11.88 1.95 18.86
C GLY A 827 12.17 1.68 20.34
N VAL A 828 11.47 0.74 20.97
CA VAL A 828 11.64 0.31 22.36
C VAL A 828 11.48 -1.21 22.46
N PRO A 829 12.19 -1.89 23.37
CA PRO A 829 12.17 -3.36 23.45
C PRO A 829 10.84 -3.91 24.00
N THR A 830 10.07 -3.12 24.74
CA THR A 830 8.77 -3.52 25.31
C THR A 830 7.80 -2.34 25.37
N ALA A 831 6.50 -2.62 25.26
CA ALA A 831 5.45 -1.63 25.43
C ALA A 831 5.26 -1.28 26.92
N ALA A 832 5.80 -0.15 27.37
CA ALA A 832 5.74 0.30 28.75
C ALA A 832 5.70 1.83 28.88
N LYS A 833 5.00 2.36 29.90
CA LYS A 833 5.02 3.80 30.22
C LYS A 833 6.36 4.20 30.82
N ILE A 834 6.89 5.35 30.42
CA ILE A 834 8.05 5.97 31.07
C ILE A 834 7.61 6.45 32.47
N GLY A 835 8.17 5.86 33.52
CA GLY A 835 7.84 6.16 34.92
C GLY A 835 8.37 7.50 35.43
N ALA A 836 8.00 7.85 36.66
CA ALA A 836 8.36 9.12 37.28
C ALA A 836 9.87 9.21 37.54
N GLY A 837 10.50 10.31 37.12
CA GLY A 837 11.95 10.50 37.23
C GLY A 837 12.78 9.55 36.37
N ARG A 838 12.16 8.79 35.45
CA ARG A 838 12.85 7.83 34.58
C ARG A 838 13.26 8.47 33.25
N GLU A 839 14.28 7.87 32.67
CA GLU A 839 14.84 8.20 31.37
C GLU A 839 14.67 7.01 30.43
N LEU A 840 14.34 7.29 29.18
CA LEU A 840 14.40 6.36 28.06
C LEU A 840 15.47 6.86 27.09
N ALA A 841 16.41 6.02 26.70
CA ALA A 841 17.38 6.30 25.65
C ALA A 841 17.06 5.43 24.43
N VAL A 842 17.05 6.02 23.24
CA VAL A 842 16.75 5.34 21.98
C VAL A 842 17.78 5.72 20.93
N ASP A 843 18.46 4.74 20.33
CA ASP A 843 19.16 4.93 19.04
C ASP A 843 18.11 5.04 17.94
N LEU A 844 18.11 6.17 17.24
CA LEU A 844 17.16 6.46 16.17
C LEU A 844 17.76 6.28 14.77
N THR A 845 19.02 5.85 14.65
CA THR A 845 19.75 5.61 13.39
C THR A 845 19.72 4.14 12.93
N THR A 846 18.88 3.31 13.55
CA THR A 846 18.69 1.91 13.14
C THR A 846 18.00 1.82 11.77
N THR A 847 18.24 0.71 11.05
CA THR A 847 17.56 0.40 9.77
C THR A 847 16.03 0.42 9.91
N ALA A 848 15.50 -0.05 11.05
CA ALA A 848 14.08 -0.02 11.34
C ALA A 848 13.53 1.41 11.48
N SER A 849 14.32 2.33 12.05
CA SER A 849 14.00 3.77 12.11
C SER A 849 14.09 4.43 10.73
N GLY A 850 15.11 4.11 9.93
CA GLY A 850 15.33 4.66 8.59
C GLY A 850 15.92 6.08 8.57
N VAL A 851 16.40 6.56 9.71
CA VAL A 851 17.27 7.75 9.80
C VAL A 851 18.70 7.26 9.53
N PRO A 852 19.50 7.93 8.70
CA PRO A 852 20.85 7.49 8.40
C PRO A 852 21.82 7.80 9.55
N VAL A 853 22.89 7.02 9.64
CA VAL A 853 23.90 7.07 10.72
C VAL A 853 24.75 8.36 10.75
N ASP A 854 24.70 9.17 9.69
CA ASP A 854 25.35 10.47 9.58
C ASP A 854 24.45 11.65 10.03
N ALA A 855 23.20 11.39 10.43
CA ALA A 855 22.29 12.42 10.90
C ALA A 855 22.79 13.06 12.21
N ALA A 856 22.96 14.39 12.19
CA ALA A 856 23.40 15.15 13.37
C ALA A 856 22.22 15.66 14.22
N ALA A 857 21.01 15.72 13.65
CA ALA A 857 19.79 16.09 14.35
C ALA A 857 18.53 15.59 13.64
N LEU A 858 17.47 15.34 14.40
CA LEU A 858 16.14 15.01 13.90
C LEU A 858 15.20 16.22 13.88
N VAL A 859 14.19 16.16 13.00
CA VAL A 859 12.95 16.93 13.11
C VAL A 859 11.79 15.93 13.23
N GLY A 860 11.16 15.89 14.40
CA GLY A 860 10.06 14.96 14.66
C GLY A 860 9.05 15.51 15.65
N ASN A 861 7.77 15.16 15.44
CA ASN A 861 6.70 15.53 16.34
C ASN A 861 6.70 14.57 17.54
N THR A 862 6.97 15.12 18.72
CA THR A 862 6.99 14.35 19.96
C THR A 862 5.64 14.51 20.65
N THR A 863 5.00 13.40 21.00
CA THR A 863 3.68 13.36 21.67
C THR A 863 3.77 12.57 22.96
N VAL A 864 3.15 13.08 24.03
CA VAL A 864 2.89 12.30 25.25
C VAL A 864 1.40 12.03 25.41
N THR A 865 1.04 10.87 25.94
CA THR A 865 -0.35 10.46 26.16
C THR A 865 -0.52 9.59 27.40
N GLN A 866 -1.76 9.48 27.88
CA GLN A 866 -2.15 8.81 29.12
C GLN A 866 -1.30 9.23 30.33
N THR A 867 -1.00 10.53 30.44
CA THR A 867 -0.27 11.13 31.56
C THR A 867 -1.03 10.94 32.87
N THR A 868 -0.32 10.69 33.97
CA THR A 868 -0.95 10.39 35.28
C THR A 868 -0.62 11.39 36.39
N ALA A 869 0.31 12.31 36.16
CA ALA A 869 0.63 13.43 37.05
C ALA A 869 0.78 14.74 36.24
N ASN A 870 0.89 15.88 36.93
CA ASN A 870 1.45 17.09 36.32
C ASN A 870 2.94 16.85 36.06
N GLY A 871 3.44 17.17 34.86
CA GLY A 871 4.83 16.87 34.51
C GLY A 871 5.33 17.54 33.23
N PHE A 872 6.59 17.28 32.91
CA PHE A 872 7.27 17.73 31.70
C PHE A 872 8.22 16.67 31.14
N LEU A 873 8.53 16.79 29.84
CA LEU A 873 9.46 15.92 29.11
C LEU A 873 10.69 16.73 28.68
N THR A 874 11.89 16.22 28.96
CA THR A 874 13.17 16.79 28.48
C THR A 874 13.78 15.87 27.42
N LEU A 875 14.25 16.43 26.30
CA LEU A 875 14.98 15.74 25.23
C LEU A 875 16.42 16.26 25.17
N TRP A 876 17.42 15.40 24.98
CA TRP A 876 18.83 15.79 24.74
C TRP A 876 19.65 14.64 24.12
N PRO A 877 20.78 14.92 23.42
CA PRO A 877 21.60 13.89 22.76
C PRO A 877 22.34 12.95 23.73
N GLY A 878 22.83 13.48 24.86
CA GLY A 878 23.75 12.74 25.73
C GLY A 878 24.42 13.63 26.77
N GLY A 879 25.17 13.01 27.68
CA GLY A 879 25.80 13.71 28.80
C GLY A 879 24.77 14.27 29.80
N THR A 880 25.17 15.33 30.52
CA THR A 880 24.37 15.96 31.58
C THR A 880 23.00 16.42 31.08
N ARG A 881 21.93 15.91 31.71
CA ARG A 881 20.55 16.30 31.39
C ARG A 881 20.35 17.82 31.59
N PRO A 882 19.88 18.56 30.58
CA PRO A 882 19.60 19.99 30.71
C PRO A 882 18.36 20.25 31.59
N SER A 883 18.23 21.47 32.12
CA SER A 883 17.07 21.91 32.91
C SER A 883 15.86 22.34 32.05
N THR A 884 15.88 22.00 30.76
CA THR A 884 14.92 22.40 29.73
C THR A 884 13.68 21.49 29.69
N SER A 885 12.62 21.94 29.02
CA SER A 885 11.45 21.10 28.73
C SER A 885 10.95 21.32 27.30
N VAL A 886 10.52 20.24 26.64
CA VAL A 886 9.90 20.26 25.31
C VAL A 886 8.38 20.23 25.43
N LEU A 887 7.86 19.39 26.32
CA LEU A 887 6.42 19.24 26.62
C LEU A 887 6.14 19.47 28.10
N ASN A 888 4.94 19.94 28.41
CA ASN A 888 4.42 20.18 29.76
C ASN A 888 2.93 19.79 29.80
N TRP A 889 2.44 19.17 30.88
CA TRP A 889 1.07 18.59 30.92
C TRP A 889 0.45 18.51 32.32
N ARG A 890 -0.84 18.15 32.35
CA ARG A 890 -1.61 17.64 33.50
C ARG A 890 -1.99 16.17 33.29
N PRO A 891 -2.54 15.44 34.29
CA PRO A 891 -3.10 14.10 34.08
C PRO A 891 -4.16 14.06 32.97
N GLY A 892 -4.29 12.90 32.32
CA GLY A 892 -5.29 12.64 31.28
C GLY A 892 -5.05 13.33 29.94
N MET A 893 -3.97 14.12 29.80
CA MET A 893 -3.68 14.87 28.57
C MET A 893 -3.04 14.00 27.49
N THR A 894 -3.34 14.35 26.24
CA THR A 894 -2.51 14.02 25.08
C THR A 894 -2.05 15.34 24.47
N ILE A 895 -0.74 15.55 24.35
CA ILE A 895 -0.16 16.81 23.86
C ILE A 895 1.09 16.52 23.04
N ALA A 896 1.22 17.24 21.93
CA ALA A 896 2.33 17.15 20.99
C ALA A 896 3.04 18.49 20.81
N ASN A 897 4.33 18.43 20.48
CA ASN A 897 5.17 19.57 20.12
C ASN A 897 6.28 19.07 19.17
N LEU A 898 6.59 19.85 18.14
CA LEU A 898 7.72 19.55 17.27
C LEU A 898 9.03 19.67 18.05
N ALA A 899 9.96 18.75 17.81
CA ALA A 899 11.30 18.80 18.36
C ALA A 899 12.34 18.81 17.22
N SER A 900 13.21 19.81 17.21
CA SER A 900 14.48 19.77 16.49
C SER A 900 15.55 19.36 17.50
N THR A 901 16.04 18.11 17.41
CA THR A 901 16.81 17.48 18.49
C THR A 901 18.15 16.99 17.97
N GLN A 902 19.25 17.43 18.57
CA GLN A 902 20.59 16.89 18.30
C GLN A 902 20.64 15.39 18.58
N LEU A 903 21.29 14.61 17.71
CA LEU A 903 21.61 13.21 17.96
C LEU A 903 22.95 13.09 18.71
N GLY A 904 23.01 12.15 19.65
CA GLY A 904 24.23 11.79 20.37
C GLY A 904 25.10 10.80 19.61
N THR A 905 26.18 10.35 20.26
CA THR A 905 27.01 9.23 19.79
C THR A 905 26.13 8.00 19.54
N GLY A 906 26.23 7.42 18.34
CA GLY A 906 25.41 6.26 17.94
C GLY A 906 23.91 6.59 17.81
N GLY A 907 23.56 7.76 17.26
CA GLY A 907 22.18 8.11 16.94
C GLY A 907 21.24 8.33 18.13
N VAL A 908 21.76 8.34 19.35
CA VAL A 908 20.94 8.31 20.58
C VAL A 908 20.24 9.64 20.86
N VAL A 909 18.96 9.56 21.24
CA VAL A 909 18.24 10.62 21.96
C VAL A 909 17.79 10.09 23.32
N ARG A 910 17.89 10.95 24.35
CA ARG A 910 17.44 10.68 25.72
C ARG A 910 16.17 11.48 26.01
N PHE A 911 15.19 10.82 26.63
CA PHE A 911 13.87 11.33 26.97
C PHE A 911 13.64 11.16 28.48
N TYR A 912 13.51 12.24 29.23
CA TYR A 912 13.27 12.21 30.68
C TYR A 912 11.85 12.65 31.02
N ASN A 913 11.12 11.79 31.74
CA ASN A 913 9.81 12.13 32.33
C ASN A 913 10.00 12.64 33.76
N SER A 914 9.56 13.86 34.04
CA SER A 914 9.69 14.45 35.37
C SER A 914 8.82 13.80 36.45
N ALA A 915 7.60 13.32 36.14
CA ALA A 915 6.59 12.99 37.15
C ALA A 915 5.43 12.13 36.61
N GLY A 916 4.94 11.23 37.46
CA GLY A 916 3.94 10.22 37.08
C GLY A 916 4.45 9.26 36.00
N ALA A 917 3.55 8.46 35.43
CA ALA A 917 3.80 7.65 34.24
C ALA A 917 3.11 8.26 33.00
N THR A 918 3.73 8.11 31.82
CA THR A 918 3.17 8.50 30.52
C THR A 918 3.68 7.60 29.39
N HIS A 919 2.92 7.50 28.29
CA HIS A 919 3.47 7.01 27.02
C HIS A 919 4.11 8.16 26.24
N LEU A 920 5.19 7.84 25.54
CA LEU A 920 5.86 8.62 24.51
C LEU A 920 5.55 8.06 23.12
N ILE A 921 5.38 8.94 22.14
CA ILE A 921 5.26 8.63 20.71
C ILE A 921 6.09 9.69 19.96
N THR A 922 6.88 9.29 18.94
CA THR A 922 7.66 10.21 18.11
C THR A 922 7.51 9.87 16.63
N ASP A 923 6.95 10.83 15.87
CA ASP A 923 6.77 10.74 14.41
C ASP A 923 7.78 11.68 13.72
N VAL A 924 8.79 11.13 13.02
CA VAL A 924 9.86 11.89 12.33
C VAL A 924 9.41 12.32 10.93
N SER A 925 9.68 13.59 10.57
CA SER A 925 9.36 14.19 9.25
C SER A 925 10.60 14.54 8.41
N GLY A 926 11.80 14.28 8.96
CA GLY A 926 13.08 14.53 8.34
C GLY A 926 14.20 14.74 9.37
N TRP A 927 15.39 15.06 8.88
CA TRP A 927 16.60 15.13 9.69
C TRP A 927 17.67 16.03 9.03
N TYR A 928 18.77 16.25 9.72
CA TYR A 928 19.87 17.10 9.29
C TYR A 928 21.15 16.28 9.09
N VAL A 929 21.75 16.39 7.91
CA VAL A 929 22.97 15.69 7.44
C VAL A 929 23.99 16.69 6.86
N PRO A 930 25.27 16.33 6.66
CA PRO A 930 26.33 17.25 6.20
C PRO A 930 26.07 17.94 4.85
#